data_AF-A0A6L7ITK0-F1
#
_entry.id   AF-A0A6L7ITK0-F1
#
_cell.length_a   1.000
_cell.length_b   1.000
_cell.length_c   1.000
_cell.angle_alpha   90.00
_cell.angle_beta   90.00
_cell.angle_gamma   90.00
#
_symmetry.space_group_name_H-M   'P 1'
#
loop_
_entity.id
_entity.type
_entity.pdbx_description
1 polymer ?
#
loop_
_entity_poly.entity_id
_entity_poly.type
_entity_poly.pdbx_seq_one_letter_code
_entity_poly.pdbx_strand_id
1 'polypeptide(L)'
;MTTAEKTRKLTEILEEKGQGLNFRYGGDGSINRDEIVEREDLGYSASDRAKALLDDYYQALASTTTEWQYNFTRKWEELEGDLTVLRRAKAQAYAFAHLEPAIYPGELIVGAKTNYLRGSFGNPWLIQSFFVAKSSELYEKYKSDSNARNDIDKLAQIGAGGGNVTKDLPGAISLAGKFGLRAEEVPALNKITDYWAGKTLEEVGERISSTVPGFDVKNNLLRTATSRADSAYTIPVGRTVVSYYYPLEYGFDGMIDICDQKYLEVAGQADGDGYGGIDRMYFYQAVSIVIKGIQAWIGNYIKELDRRIPLTDDPKQQAEYEGTREVLAWIQHEPPRTFREAVQICWFTQLALVNEEVASGMSPGRLGQVLYPWYDQDIKNGRTTDEEVMEILELMRVKFTAIDLFVSTASSSVLMGNTFSNVALGGLTRDGRPANNKLDWMFLEAAERVPTTQPTLSVLWDEKLPEDFLLKAAEVVKLGNGFPAYMNCRVAQEFVLDQCAHEGMTVDQARAFAIGGCLETNAGTWKTVHVGGEEYEIPSGASGATVNGVHFISNPSVVNLVLFNGMDKRTGIQLLPPHNRALETYEEFWEQYQAYYEFIVGIQLKFGNIQHDLHRKYLPTLFGSATTPGCLDKGHDIEHRGALYNSTFFGVESTGTVNMVNSLAALKKLVYEEGTYSLDEMRDAIENNFGFYTASEIGSYSMSEQVQKPEGGEYDQILSDCLAAPKFGVGDPYADGILQEYEKWFCKFPRALRSFMDEPLYPCQISVSTHGVFGNNEVATPDGRLAGVTFADASMSAAPGTDRKGPYALFESACCWDQSQSQNSQMNMKIHPTAIKSDVGTKHLADLVRAYMVSGGFHIQFNVVDSKMLQKAKKEPENYRDLMVRVAGFTQYWVEISKPIQDEIIARTEYEGV
;
A
#
# COMPACT_ATOMS: atom_id res chain seq x y z
N MET A 1 -9.95 -39.13 39.93
CA MET A 1 -9.31 -37.84 39.61
C MET A 1 -7.90 -38.14 39.16
N THR A 2 -7.75 -38.47 37.88
CA THR A 2 -6.45 -38.64 37.22
C THR A 2 -5.98 -37.26 36.75
N THR A 3 -4.71 -36.99 36.99
CA THR A 3 -3.96 -35.76 36.69
C THR A 3 -4.31 -35.17 35.32
N ALA A 4 -4.95 -34.00 35.31
CA ALA A 4 -4.97 -33.15 34.13
C ALA A 4 -3.53 -32.66 33.92
N GLU A 5 -2.85 -33.19 32.91
CA GLU A 5 -1.54 -32.70 32.48
C GLU A 5 -1.69 -31.21 32.13
N LYS A 6 -0.96 -30.35 32.85
CA LYS A 6 -1.01 -28.90 32.66
C LYS A 6 -0.34 -28.55 31.33
N THR A 7 -1.12 -28.02 30.40
CA THR A 7 -0.63 -27.28 29.24
C THR A 7 0.19 -26.06 29.72
N ARG A 8 1.42 -25.91 29.23
CA ARG A 8 2.37 -24.83 29.60
C ARG A 8 2.45 -23.77 28.51
N LYS A 9 2.59 -22.50 28.88
CA LYS A 9 2.85 -21.43 27.91
C LYS A 9 4.33 -21.34 27.55
N LEU A 10 4.65 -20.89 26.34
CA LEU A 10 6.04 -20.67 25.90
C LEU A 10 6.80 -19.74 26.86
N THR A 11 6.16 -18.69 27.37
CA THR A 11 6.78 -17.76 28.32
C THR A 11 7.21 -18.44 29.61
N GLU A 12 6.40 -19.34 30.16
CA GLU A 12 6.71 -20.11 31.37
C GLU A 12 7.91 -21.04 31.14
N ILE A 13 7.98 -21.69 29.97
CA ILE A 13 9.09 -22.58 29.59
C ILE A 13 10.39 -21.80 29.46
N LEU A 14 10.36 -20.62 28.83
CA LEU A 14 11.55 -19.78 28.68
C LEU A 14 12.03 -19.24 30.02
N GLU A 15 11.12 -18.79 30.89
CA GLU A 15 11.45 -18.28 32.23
C GLU A 15 12.18 -19.33 33.08
N GLU A 16 11.73 -20.60 33.03
CA GLU A 16 12.42 -21.70 33.71
C GLU A 16 13.85 -21.93 33.21
N LYS A 17 14.14 -21.60 31.95
CA LYS A 17 15.46 -21.66 31.34
C LYS A 17 16.27 -20.37 31.50
N GLY A 18 15.77 -19.39 32.24
CA GLY A 18 16.41 -18.09 32.41
C GLY A 18 16.42 -17.23 31.14
N GLN A 19 15.56 -17.56 30.17
CA GLN A 19 15.33 -16.79 28.95
C GLN A 19 14.00 -16.04 29.06
N GLY A 20 13.89 -14.85 28.47
CA GLY A 20 12.63 -14.09 28.50
C GLY A 20 12.28 -13.53 27.12
N LEU A 21 11.00 -13.61 26.74
CA LEU A 21 10.43 -12.81 25.66
C LEU A 21 10.07 -11.43 26.24
N ASN A 22 11.05 -10.53 26.25
CA ASN A 22 10.81 -9.16 26.73
C ASN A 22 10.35 -8.29 25.56
N PHE A 23 9.08 -7.89 25.58
CA PHE A 23 8.50 -6.97 24.61
C PHE A 23 8.60 -5.50 25.06
N ARG A 24 9.54 -5.19 25.95
CA ARG A 24 9.74 -3.85 26.52
C ARG A 24 11.22 -3.51 26.62
N TYR A 25 11.56 -2.25 26.38
CA TYR A 25 12.93 -1.75 26.51
C TYR A 25 12.97 -0.36 27.14
N GLY A 26 14.02 -0.06 27.92
CA GLY A 26 14.31 1.30 28.39
C GLY A 26 13.50 1.81 29.58
N GLY A 27 12.71 0.96 30.24
CA GLY A 27 11.91 1.34 31.40
C GLY A 27 12.75 1.58 32.65
N ASP A 28 12.49 2.68 33.35
CA ASP A 28 13.11 3.02 34.65
C ASP A 28 12.31 2.51 35.87
N GLY A 29 11.21 1.78 35.62
CA GLY A 29 10.29 1.27 36.65
C GLY A 29 9.25 2.27 37.12
N SER A 30 9.20 3.49 36.56
CA SER A 30 8.23 4.54 36.94
C SER A 30 6.82 4.32 36.37
N ILE A 31 6.69 3.52 35.31
CA ILE A 31 5.40 3.27 34.64
C ILE A 31 4.54 2.36 35.49
N ASN A 32 3.38 2.88 35.95
CA ASN A 32 2.39 2.09 36.66
C ASN A 32 1.87 0.96 35.76
N ARG A 33 2.07 -0.29 36.20
CA ARG A 33 1.73 -1.47 35.40
C ARG A 33 0.24 -1.84 35.50
N ASP A 34 -0.52 -1.22 36.40
CA ASP A 34 -1.94 -1.49 36.58
C ASP A 34 -2.86 -0.50 35.84
N GLU A 35 -2.33 0.65 35.41
CA GLU A 35 -3.11 1.72 34.76
C GLU A 35 -2.78 1.85 33.27
N ILE A 36 -3.78 2.21 32.46
CA ILE A 36 -3.57 2.54 31.04
C ILE A 36 -3.09 3.97 30.95
N VAL A 37 -2.01 4.20 30.20
CA VAL A 37 -1.54 5.56 29.90
C VAL A 37 -2.17 6.03 28.60
N GLU A 38 -3.00 7.07 28.70
CA GLU A 38 -3.60 7.73 27.55
C GLU A 38 -2.55 8.46 26.70
N ARG A 39 -2.89 8.67 25.43
CA ARG A 39 -2.10 9.49 24.51
C ARG A 39 -2.11 10.96 24.95
N GLU A 40 -1.10 11.72 24.55
CA GLU A 40 -1.07 13.15 24.86
C GLU A 40 -2.14 13.88 24.04
N ASP A 41 -3.06 14.55 24.73
CA ASP A 41 -4.04 15.46 24.12
C ASP A 41 -3.41 16.85 24.00
N LEU A 42 -3.18 17.28 22.76
CA LEU A 42 -2.58 18.58 22.44
C LEU A 42 -3.64 19.70 22.32
N GLY A 43 -4.92 19.41 22.54
CA GLY A 43 -5.99 20.42 22.59
C GLY A 43 -6.44 20.96 21.22
N TYR A 44 -6.11 20.27 20.13
CA TYR A 44 -6.58 20.61 18.79
C TYR A 44 -8.02 20.17 18.57
N SER A 45 -8.78 20.95 17.80
CA SER A 45 -10.15 20.59 17.45
C SER A 45 -10.45 20.88 16.00
N ALA A 46 -11.05 19.91 15.31
CA ALA A 46 -11.62 20.06 13.99
C ALA A 46 -12.70 21.15 13.91
N SER A 47 -12.88 21.72 12.72
CA SER A 47 -14.06 22.50 12.35
C SER A 47 -15.34 21.67 12.53
N ASP A 48 -16.46 22.34 12.81
CA ASP A 48 -17.75 21.67 13.01
C ASP A 48 -18.18 20.88 11.77
N ARG A 49 -17.83 21.38 10.58
CA ARG A 49 -18.14 20.74 9.30
C ARG A 49 -17.32 19.46 9.10
N ALA A 50 -16.02 19.48 9.41
CA ALA A 50 -15.19 18.29 9.31
C ALA A 50 -15.61 17.21 10.32
N LYS A 51 -16.01 17.60 11.54
CA LYS A 51 -16.59 16.68 12.54
C LYS A 51 -17.85 16.02 12.02
N ALA A 52 -18.80 16.80 11.50
CA ALA A 52 -20.05 16.26 10.96
C ALA A 52 -19.80 15.25 9.83
N LEU A 53 -18.91 15.57 8.89
CA LEU A 53 -18.58 14.66 7.79
C LEU A 53 -17.86 13.38 8.28
N LEU A 54 -17.03 13.50 9.33
CA LEU A 54 -16.38 12.36 9.95
C LEU A 54 -17.36 11.48 10.72
N ASP A 55 -18.35 12.06 11.39
CA ASP A 55 -19.43 11.33 12.05
C ASP A 55 -20.27 10.54 11.03
N ASP A 56 -20.55 11.13 9.86
CA ASP A 56 -21.18 10.44 8.73
C ASP A 56 -20.29 9.29 8.23
N TYR A 57 -18.97 9.49 8.13
CA TYR A 57 -18.03 8.44 7.76
C TYR A 57 -18.03 7.27 8.77
N TYR A 58 -18.12 7.55 10.08
CA TYR A 58 -18.12 6.50 11.09
C TYR A 58 -19.37 5.60 11.03
N GLN A 59 -20.49 6.16 10.56
CA GLN A 59 -21.75 5.45 10.34
C GLN A 59 -21.83 4.81 8.95
N ALA A 60 -21.02 5.25 8.00
CA ALA A 60 -21.02 4.73 6.64
C ALA A 60 -20.46 3.30 6.57
N LEU A 61 -21.17 2.47 5.80
CA LEU A 61 -20.74 1.13 5.45
C LEU A 61 -19.99 1.14 4.11
N ALA A 62 -18.93 0.33 4.01
CA ALA A 62 -18.27 0.03 2.74
C ALA A 62 -19.29 -0.60 1.78
N SER A 63 -19.60 0.12 0.70
CA SER A 63 -20.73 -0.17 -0.17
C SER A 63 -20.28 -0.25 -1.63
N THR A 64 -20.96 -1.08 -2.41
CA THR A 64 -20.77 -1.18 -3.86
C THR A 64 -22.09 -0.97 -4.59
N THR A 65 -21.99 -0.53 -5.83
CA THR A 65 -23.10 -0.44 -6.79
C THR A 65 -22.69 -1.11 -8.11
N THR A 66 -23.65 -1.26 -9.02
CA THR A 66 -23.52 -1.77 -10.37
C THR A 66 -23.51 -0.67 -11.45
N GLU A 67 -23.71 0.60 -11.08
CA GLU A 67 -23.89 1.71 -12.03
C GLU A 67 -22.71 1.88 -12.99
N TRP A 68 -21.48 1.97 -12.46
CA TRP A 68 -20.27 2.13 -13.27
C TRP A 68 -20.08 0.93 -14.22
N GLN A 69 -20.15 -0.29 -13.68
CA GLN A 69 -19.94 -1.51 -14.43
C GLN A 69 -21.03 -1.71 -15.50
N TYR A 70 -22.27 -1.38 -15.17
CA TYR A 70 -23.40 -1.45 -16.10
C TYR A 70 -23.18 -0.53 -17.29
N ASN A 71 -22.89 0.75 -17.04
CA ASN A 71 -22.71 1.74 -18.09
C ASN A 71 -21.47 1.44 -18.95
N PHE A 72 -20.36 1.04 -18.33
CA PHE A 72 -19.16 0.60 -19.05
C PHE A 72 -19.47 -0.61 -19.93
N THR A 73 -20.06 -1.67 -19.36
CA THR A 73 -20.33 -2.94 -20.07
C THR A 73 -21.31 -2.73 -21.21
N ARG A 74 -22.39 -1.98 -20.98
CA ARG A 74 -23.39 -1.65 -22.00
C ARG A 74 -22.73 -0.96 -23.20
N LYS A 75 -21.91 0.06 -22.95
CA LYS A 75 -21.28 0.81 -24.04
C LYS A 75 -20.18 0.01 -24.72
N TRP A 76 -19.44 -0.79 -23.95
CA TRP A 76 -18.46 -1.72 -24.49
C TRP A 76 -19.12 -2.72 -25.45
N GLU A 77 -20.25 -3.33 -25.07
CA GLU A 77 -21.02 -4.25 -25.92
C GLU A 77 -21.50 -3.59 -27.22
N GLU A 78 -22.04 -2.37 -27.13
CA GLU A 78 -22.50 -1.59 -28.30
C GLU A 78 -21.37 -1.32 -29.33
N LEU A 79 -20.13 -1.21 -28.85
CA LEU A 79 -18.96 -0.86 -29.64
C LEU A 79 -18.12 -2.07 -30.09
N GLU A 80 -18.73 -3.26 -30.17
CA GLU A 80 -18.05 -4.45 -30.68
C GLU A 80 -17.53 -4.22 -32.11
N GLY A 81 -16.25 -4.55 -32.33
CA GLY A 81 -15.55 -4.32 -33.61
C GLY A 81 -14.81 -2.98 -33.71
N ASP A 82 -15.00 -2.06 -32.76
CA ASP A 82 -14.19 -0.84 -32.68
C ASP A 82 -12.76 -1.13 -32.19
N LEU A 83 -11.81 -0.24 -32.50
CA LEU A 83 -10.42 -0.39 -32.04
C LEU A 83 -10.38 -0.40 -30.52
N THR A 84 -9.66 -1.36 -29.91
CA THR A 84 -9.69 -1.62 -28.46
C THR A 84 -9.46 -0.37 -27.61
N VAL A 85 -8.47 0.47 -27.95
CA VAL A 85 -8.18 1.72 -27.22
C VAL A 85 -9.34 2.73 -27.30
N LEU A 86 -9.97 2.88 -28.48
CA LEU A 86 -11.12 3.76 -28.67
C LEU A 86 -12.39 3.19 -28.03
N ARG A 87 -12.55 1.86 -28.06
CA ARG A 87 -13.64 1.14 -27.40
C ARG A 87 -13.58 1.36 -25.90
N ARG A 88 -12.38 1.23 -25.31
CA ARG A 88 -12.11 1.51 -23.89
C ARG A 88 -12.44 2.97 -23.56
N ALA A 89 -11.89 3.90 -24.33
CA ALA A 89 -12.11 5.34 -24.14
C ALA A 89 -13.60 5.70 -24.12
N LYS A 90 -14.36 5.25 -25.13
CA LYS A 90 -15.79 5.55 -25.27
C LYS A 90 -16.62 4.90 -24.15
N ALA A 91 -16.29 3.65 -23.76
CA ALA A 91 -16.99 2.97 -22.67
C ALA A 91 -16.74 3.65 -21.31
N GLN A 92 -15.49 4.05 -21.05
CA GLN A 92 -15.10 4.75 -19.83
C GLN A 92 -15.69 6.16 -19.77
N ALA A 93 -15.64 6.90 -20.88
CA ALA A 93 -16.28 8.22 -20.97
C ALA A 93 -17.79 8.14 -20.75
N TYR A 94 -18.44 7.11 -21.28
CA TYR A 94 -19.86 6.85 -21.05
C TYR A 94 -20.15 6.52 -19.58
N ALA A 95 -19.32 5.70 -18.94
CA ALA A 95 -19.45 5.37 -17.52
C ALA A 95 -19.32 6.62 -16.63
N PHE A 96 -18.31 7.47 -16.85
CA PHE A 96 -18.18 8.77 -16.17
C PHE A 96 -19.42 9.65 -16.36
N ALA A 97 -19.86 9.83 -17.61
CA ALA A 97 -21.00 10.69 -17.94
C ALA A 97 -22.34 10.24 -17.34
N HIS A 98 -22.44 9.00 -16.87
CA HIS A 98 -23.66 8.41 -16.31
C HIS A 98 -23.51 8.01 -14.84
N LEU A 99 -22.42 8.41 -14.18
CA LEU A 99 -22.23 8.15 -12.76
C LEU A 99 -23.03 9.17 -11.92
N GLU A 100 -23.80 8.68 -10.96
CA GLU A 100 -24.64 9.51 -10.10
C GLU A 100 -23.78 10.38 -9.16
N PRO A 101 -24.06 11.70 -9.04
CA PRO A 101 -23.30 12.60 -8.19
C PRO A 101 -23.62 12.42 -6.70
N ALA A 102 -22.59 12.28 -5.86
CA ALA A 102 -22.73 12.24 -4.40
C ALA A 102 -22.33 13.59 -3.78
N ILE A 103 -23.33 14.29 -3.21
CA ILE A 103 -23.12 15.57 -2.53
C ILE A 103 -23.72 15.45 -1.14
N TYR A 104 -22.92 15.70 -0.11
CA TYR A 104 -23.34 15.68 1.29
C TYR A 104 -23.55 17.11 1.81
N PRO A 105 -24.52 17.34 2.70
CA PRO A 105 -24.70 18.66 3.32
C PRO A 105 -23.42 19.16 3.98
N GLY A 106 -23.15 20.45 3.83
CA GLY A 106 -21.95 21.11 4.34
C GLY A 106 -20.70 20.91 3.50
N GLU A 107 -20.65 20.04 2.49
CA GLU A 107 -19.41 19.85 1.72
C GLU A 107 -18.97 21.09 0.93
N LEU A 108 -17.71 21.50 1.13
CA LEU A 108 -17.05 22.51 0.28
C LEU A 108 -16.31 21.90 -0.92
N ILE A 109 -15.85 20.65 -0.77
CA ILE A 109 -15.22 19.84 -1.82
C ILE A 109 -16.15 18.65 -2.07
N VAL A 110 -16.72 18.57 -3.26
CA VAL A 110 -17.69 17.52 -3.63
C VAL A 110 -17.08 16.47 -4.54
N GLY A 111 -17.72 15.33 -4.67
CA GLY A 111 -17.23 14.23 -5.50
C GLY A 111 -16.94 12.98 -4.67
N ALA A 112 -17.35 11.82 -5.17
CA ALA A 112 -17.03 10.51 -4.61
C ALA A 112 -16.88 9.49 -5.74
N LYS A 113 -16.28 8.32 -5.44
CA LYS A 113 -16.11 7.24 -6.42
C LYS A 113 -17.45 6.71 -6.95
N THR A 114 -18.47 6.69 -6.10
CA THR A 114 -19.86 6.30 -6.41
C THR A 114 -20.83 7.23 -5.68
N ASN A 115 -22.14 6.95 -5.73
CA ASN A 115 -23.16 7.60 -4.92
C ASN A 115 -23.11 7.30 -3.40
N TYR A 116 -22.11 6.56 -2.92
CA TYR A 116 -21.89 6.27 -1.49
C TYR A 116 -20.66 7.00 -0.98
N LEU A 117 -20.66 7.36 0.31
CA LEU A 117 -19.52 8.03 0.95
C LEU A 117 -18.31 7.10 0.94
N ARG A 118 -18.51 5.86 1.41
CA ARG A 118 -17.57 4.73 1.33
C ARG A 118 -17.92 3.81 0.16
N GLY A 119 -17.89 4.37 -1.04
CA GLY A 119 -18.30 3.70 -2.27
C GLY A 119 -17.14 3.16 -3.11
N SER A 120 -17.24 1.93 -3.60
CA SER A 120 -16.37 1.42 -4.67
C SER A 120 -17.13 0.46 -5.58
N PHE A 121 -16.52 0.01 -6.66
CA PHE A 121 -17.08 -0.99 -7.58
C PHE A 121 -16.00 -1.93 -8.08
N GLY A 122 -16.37 -3.17 -8.40
CA GLY A 122 -15.47 -4.15 -9.04
C GLY A 122 -15.39 -3.97 -10.56
N ASN A 123 -14.27 -4.38 -11.16
CA ASN A 123 -14.02 -4.26 -12.59
C ASN A 123 -14.13 -5.64 -13.29
N PRO A 124 -15.32 -6.04 -13.77
CA PRO A 124 -15.55 -7.40 -14.29
C PRO A 124 -14.76 -7.69 -15.57
N TRP A 125 -14.35 -6.68 -16.35
CA TRP A 125 -13.45 -6.86 -17.49
C TRP A 125 -12.03 -7.28 -17.08
N LEU A 126 -11.60 -6.93 -15.86
CA LEU A 126 -10.29 -7.31 -15.33
C LEU A 126 -10.35 -8.71 -14.73
N ILE A 127 -11.21 -8.86 -13.73
CA ILE A 127 -11.39 -10.07 -12.93
C ILE A 127 -12.80 -10.06 -12.32
N GLN A 128 -13.44 -11.22 -12.19
CA GLN A 128 -14.77 -11.32 -11.57
C GLN A 128 -14.97 -12.52 -10.65
N SER A 129 -14.00 -13.42 -10.59
CA SER A 129 -14.07 -14.71 -9.89
C SER A 129 -14.46 -14.58 -8.41
N PHE A 130 -14.09 -13.49 -7.74
CA PHE A 130 -14.31 -13.29 -6.30
C PHE A 130 -15.60 -12.52 -5.92
N PHE A 131 -16.38 -12.02 -6.89
CA PHE A 131 -17.55 -11.17 -6.58
C PHE A 131 -18.81 -11.45 -7.41
N VAL A 132 -18.89 -12.59 -8.10
CA VAL A 132 -20.17 -13.05 -8.64
C VAL A 132 -21.17 -13.32 -7.51
N ALA A 133 -22.46 -12.99 -7.72
CA ALA A 133 -23.46 -13.21 -6.69
C ALA A 133 -23.73 -14.71 -6.48
N LYS A 134 -24.06 -15.11 -5.24
CA LYS A 134 -24.39 -16.50 -4.87
C LYS A 134 -25.51 -17.13 -5.70
N SER A 135 -26.38 -16.30 -6.29
CA SER A 135 -27.49 -16.73 -7.14
C SER A 135 -27.12 -16.97 -8.61
N SER A 136 -25.92 -16.57 -9.05
CA SER A 136 -25.45 -16.77 -10.43
C SER A 136 -25.05 -18.23 -10.66
N GLU A 137 -25.29 -18.74 -11.88
CA GLU A 137 -24.76 -20.05 -12.31
C GLU A 137 -23.22 -20.08 -12.32
N LEU A 138 -22.58 -18.91 -12.47
CA LEU A 138 -21.12 -18.76 -12.39
C LEU A 138 -20.58 -18.96 -10.98
N TYR A 139 -21.41 -18.79 -9.94
CA TYR A 139 -20.95 -18.90 -8.56
C TYR A 139 -20.41 -20.30 -8.26
N GLU A 140 -21.16 -21.35 -8.59
CA GLU A 140 -20.68 -22.72 -8.38
C GLU A 140 -19.51 -23.06 -9.32
N LYS A 141 -19.47 -22.50 -10.54
CA LYS A 141 -18.30 -22.62 -11.42
C LYS A 141 -17.06 -22.06 -10.73
N TYR A 142 -17.04 -20.78 -10.37
CA TYR A 142 -15.86 -20.16 -9.78
C TYR A 142 -15.53 -20.70 -8.38
N LYS A 143 -16.53 -21.13 -7.60
CA LYS A 143 -16.31 -21.77 -6.29
C LYS A 143 -15.71 -23.17 -6.39
N SER A 144 -16.12 -23.94 -7.41
CA SER A 144 -15.59 -25.29 -7.67
C SER A 144 -14.31 -25.28 -8.49
N ASP A 145 -14.06 -24.20 -9.23
CA ASP A 145 -12.80 -23.99 -9.93
C ASP A 145 -11.69 -23.95 -8.88
N SER A 146 -10.81 -24.94 -8.96
CA SER A 146 -9.62 -25.05 -8.11
C SER A 146 -8.58 -23.95 -8.40
N ASN A 147 -9.03 -22.76 -8.82
CA ASN A 147 -8.19 -21.61 -9.07
C ASN A 147 -7.52 -21.21 -7.76
N ALA A 148 -6.19 -21.15 -7.79
CA ALA A 148 -5.34 -20.89 -6.63
C ALA A 148 -5.71 -19.62 -5.85
N ARG A 149 -6.40 -18.67 -6.50
CA ARG A 149 -6.92 -17.43 -5.92
C ARG A 149 -8.01 -17.65 -4.87
N ASN A 150 -8.90 -18.61 -5.10
CA ASN A 150 -9.93 -18.96 -4.12
C ASN A 150 -9.32 -19.58 -2.87
N ASP A 151 -8.20 -20.28 -3.02
CA ASP A 151 -7.52 -20.90 -1.89
C ASP A 151 -6.86 -19.84 -1.01
N ILE A 152 -6.16 -18.86 -1.59
CA ILE A 152 -5.58 -17.76 -0.80
C ILE A 152 -6.67 -16.86 -0.17
N ASP A 153 -7.81 -16.64 -0.83
CA ASP A 153 -8.95 -15.91 -0.25
C ASP A 153 -9.54 -16.62 0.99
N LYS A 154 -9.52 -17.96 1.05
CA LYS A 154 -9.96 -18.72 2.24
C LYS A 154 -8.99 -18.57 3.42
N LEU A 155 -7.71 -18.35 3.14
CA LEU A 155 -6.66 -18.15 4.15
C LEU A 155 -6.63 -16.71 4.69
N ALA A 156 -7.25 -15.78 3.97
CA ALA A 156 -7.27 -14.37 4.28
C ALA A 156 -8.24 -14.03 5.43
N GLN A 157 -7.80 -13.14 6.32
CA GLN A 157 -8.63 -12.63 7.42
C GLN A 157 -8.75 -11.11 7.31
N ILE A 158 -9.96 -10.61 7.51
CA ILE A 158 -10.31 -9.18 7.48
C ILE A 158 -10.97 -8.77 8.80
N GLY A 159 -10.83 -7.51 9.19
CA GLY A 159 -11.53 -6.99 10.37
C GLY A 159 -13.04 -6.91 10.11
N ALA A 160 -13.83 -7.34 11.09
CA ALA A 160 -15.29 -7.37 10.99
C ALA A 160 -15.98 -6.14 11.59
N GLY A 161 -15.24 -5.22 12.20
CA GLY A 161 -15.77 -4.00 12.81
C GLY A 161 -15.75 -2.79 11.86
N GLY A 162 -16.10 -1.63 12.41
CA GLY A 162 -16.14 -0.37 11.67
C GLY A 162 -17.17 -0.40 10.53
N GLY A 163 -16.75 0.03 9.34
CA GLY A 163 -17.63 0.07 8.15
C GLY A 163 -17.65 -1.20 7.30
N ASN A 164 -16.92 -2.25 7.66
CA ASN A 164 -16.80 -3.45 6.81
C ASN A 164 -18.08 -4.32 6.84
N VAL A 165 -18.66 -4.60 5.67
CA VAL A 165 -19.83 -5.49 5.53
C VAL A 165 -19.34 -6.92 5.26
N THR A 166 -19.02 -7.64 6.33
CA THR A 166 -18.47 -9.02 6.25
C THR A 166 -19.52 -10.13 6.15
N LYS A 167 -20.81 -9.78 6.30
CA LYS A 167 -21.95 -10.70 6.24
C LYS A 167 -23.13 -10.01 5.58
N ASP A 168 -24.04 -10.82 5.03
CA ASP A 168 -25.30 -10.33 4.45
C ASP A 168 -26.12 -9.58 5.52
N LEU A 169 -26.70 -8.45 5.14
CA LEU A 169 -27.53 -7.57 5.99
C LEU A 169 -28.98 -7.56 5.47
N PRO A 170 -29.97 -7.13 6.27
CA PRO A 170 -31.33 -6.94 5.75
C PRO A 170 -31.36 -5.99 4.55
N GLY A 171 -31.69 -6.50 3.36
CA GLY A 171 -31.74 -5.74 2.12
C GLY A 171 -30.42 -5.57 1.37
N ALA A 172 -29.30 -6.14 1.86
CA ALA A 172 -28.01 -6.08 1.20
C ALA A 172 -27.20 -7.39 1.35
N ILE A 173 -26.41 -7.74 0.35
CA ILE A 173 -25.50 -8.90 0.39
C ILE A 173 -24.06 -8.44 0.55
N SER A 174 -23.24 -9.25 1.23
CA SER A 174 -21.80 -9.04 1.32
C SER A 174 -21.10 -9.63 0.11
N LEU A 175 -20.31 -8.81 -0.57
CA LEU A 175 -19.44 -9.19 -1.68
C LEU A 175 -17.97 -8.98 -1.32
N ALA A 176 -17.11 -9.86 -1.83
CA ALA A 176 -15.67 -9.84 -1.60
C ALA A 176 -15.28 -9.79 -0.10
N GLY A 177 -16.16 -10.27 0.78
CA GLY A 177 -16.00 -10.23 2.23
C GLY A 177 -16.08 -8.83 2.86
N LYS A 178 -16.22 -7.73 2.11
CA LYS A 178 -16.12 -6.36 2.66
C LYS A 178 -17.26 -5.43 2.26
N PHE A 179 -17.83 -5.58 1.07
CA PHE A 179 -18.70 -4.57 0.48
C PHE A 179 -20.17 -4.98 0.49
N GLY A 180 -21.04 -4.10 0.95
CA GLY A 180 -22.49 -4.28 0.84
C GLY A 180 -22.99 -3.90 -0.55
N LEU A 181 -23.66 -4.83 -1.24
CA LEU A 181 -24.47 -4.54 -2.43
C LEU A 181 -25.94 -4.66 -2.08
N ARG A 182 -26.77 -3.69 -2.48
CA ARG A 182 -28.22 -3.79 -2.26
C ARG A 182 -28.81 -4.96 -3.03
N ALA A 183 -29.76 -5.68 -2.41
CA ALA A 183 -30.30 -6.92 -2.97
C ALA A 183 -30.99 -6.72 -4.33
N GLU A 184 -31.57 -5.54 -4.57
CA GLU A 184 -32.21 -5.17 -5.83
C GLU A 184 -31.22 -5.01 -7.01
N GLU A 185 -29.94 -4.80 -6.73
CA GLU A 185 -28.90 -4.65 -7.77
C GLU A 185 -28.30 -6.00 -8.21
N VAL A 186 -28.58 -7.09 -7.47
CA VAL A 186 -28.06 -8.43 -7.78
C VAL A 186 -28.40 -8.92 -9.20
N PRO A 187 -29.62 -8.72 -9.75
CA PRO A 187 -29.92 -9.08 -11.13
C PRO A 187 -29.07 -8.32 -12.15
N ALA A 188 -28.77 -7.04 -11.89
CA ALA A 188 -27.89 -6.25 -12.74
C ALA A 188 -26.46 -6.77 -12.68
N LEU A 189 -25.96 -7.07 -11.48
CA LEU A 189 -24.64 -7.68 -11.28
C LEU A 189 -24.51 -8.99 -12.06
N ASN A 190 -25.47 -9.90 -11.93
CA ASN A 190 -25.46 -11.19 -12.63
C ASN A 190 -25.36 -10.99 -14.15
N LYS A 191 -26.20 -10.11 -14.71
CA LYS A 191 -26.18 -9.82 -16.15
C LYS A 191 -24.82 -9.28 -16.62
N ILE A 192 -24.19 -8.43 -15.83
CA ILE A 192 -22.86 -7.89 -16.12
C ILE A 192 -21.81 -9.00 -16.08
N THR A 193 -21.79 -9.81 -15.03
CA THR A 193 -20.79 -10.89 -14.89
C THR A 193 -20.95 -11.99 -15.93
N ASP A 194 -22.20 -12.29 -16.32
CA ASP A 194 -22.51 -13.27 -17.36
C ASP A 194 -21.99 -12.81 -18.74
N TYR A 195 -22.03 -11.51 -19.03
CA TYR A 195 -21.49 -10.96 -20.28
C TYR A 195 -19.95 -11.12 -20.38
N TRP A 196 -19.26 -10.89 -19.27
CA TRP A 196 -17.80 -10.91 -19.18
C TRP A 196 -17.22 -12.31 -18.97
N ALA A 197 -18.05 -13.30 -18.63
CA ALA A 197 -17.61 -14.68 -18.46
C ALA A 197 -16.89 -15.22 -19.70
N GLY A 198 -15.68 -15.74 -19.50
CA GLY A 198 -14.77 -16.23 -20.53
C GLY A 198 -14.01 -15.12 -21.30
N LYS A 199 -14.25 -13.85 -20.99
CA LYS A 199 -13.69 -12.66 -21.67
C LYS A 199 -12.89 -11.74 -20.75
N THR A 200 -12.87 -12.02 -19.45
CA THR A 200 -12.08 -11.22 -18.49
C THR A 200 -10.58 -11.30 -18.80
N LEU A 201 -9.82 -10.27 -18.45
CA LEU A 201 -8.36 -10.28 -18.60
C LEU A 201 -7.75 -11.48 -17.87
N GLU A 202 -8.26 -11.78 -16.67
CA GLU A 202 -7.94 -12.96 -15.88
C GLU A 202 -8.12 -14.26 -16.69
N GLU A 203 -9.33 -14.54 -17.19
CA GLU A 203 -9.62 -15.82 -17.87
C GLU A 203 -8.87 -15.94 -19.21
N VAL A 204 -8.71 -14.83 -19.94
CA VAL A 204 -7.92 -14.79 -21.18
C VAL A 204 -6.45 -15.07 -20.87
N GLY A 205 -5.91 -14.41 -19.85
CA GLY A 205 -4.50 -14.52 -19.50
C GLY A 205 -4.16 -15.85 -18.82
N GLU A 206 -5.06 -16.45 -18.04
CA GLU A 206 -4.91 -17.82 -17.53
C GLU A 206 -4.92 -18.85 -18.67
N ARG A 207 -5.82 -18.69 -19.66
CA ARG A 207 -5.83 -19.57 -20.85
C ARG A 207 -4.50 -19.51 -21.61
N ILE A 208 -3.94 -18.31 -21.82
CA ILE A 208 -2.62 -18.15 -22.46
C ILE A 208 -1.53 -18.75 -21.57
N SER A 209 -1.53 -18.40 -20.28
CA SER A 209 -0.54 -18.85 -19.29
C SER A 209 -0.49 -20.36 -19.15
N SER A 210 -1.63 -21.06 -19.30
CA SER A 210 -1.72 -22.52 -19.24
C SER A 210 -0.88 -23.25 -20.28
N THR A 211 -0.51 -22.56 -21.37
CA THR A 211 0.35 -23.11 -22.44
C THR A 211 1.83 -22.91 -22.18
N VAL A 212 2.20 -22.13 -21.14
CA VAL A 212 3.57 -21.70 -20.87
C VAL A 212 4.21 -22.58 -19.78
N PRO A 213 5.46 -23.06 -19.97
CA PRO A 213 6.14 -23.87 -18.97
C PRO A 213 6.28 -23.18 -17.61
N GLY A 214 5.89 -23.89 -16.55
CA GLY A 214 5.91 -23.41 -15.17
C GLY A 214 4.56 -22.88 -14.65
N PHE A 215 3.49 -23.03 -15.43
CA PHE A 215 2.15 -22.58 -15.03
C PHE A 215 1.65 -23.23 -13.74
N ASP A 216 1.87 -24.53 -13.57
CA ASP A 216 1.49 -25.25 -12.35
C ASP A 216 2.24 -24.70 -11.13
N VAL A 217 3.52 -24.37 -11.28
CA VAL A 217 4.31 -23.73 -10.21
C VAL A 217 3.75 -22.35 -9.89
N LYS A 218 3.43 -21.53 -10.90
CA LYS A 218 2.80 -20.22 -10.71
C LYS A 218 1.52 -20.31 -9.88
N ASN A 219 0.66 -21.29 -10.17
CA ASN A 219 -0.58 -21.48 -9.42
C ASN A 219 -0.32 -22.05 -8.02
N ASN A 220 0.64 -22.97 -7.89
CA ASN A 220 0.98 -23.53 -6.59
C ASN A 220 1.65 -22.51 -5.67
N LEU A 221 2.40 -21.51 -6.17
CA LEU A 221 2.95 -20.40 -5.37
C LEU A 221 1.87 -19.66 -4.55
N LEU A 222 0.69 -19.48 -5.16
CA LEU A 222 -0.47 -18.87 -4.50
C LEU A 222 -1.12 -19.82 -3.49
N ARG A 223 -1.26 -21.12 -3.83
CA ARG A 223 -1.86 -22.14 -2.94
C ARG A 223 -1.02 -22.41 -1.69
N THR A 224 0.31 -22.43 -1.85
CA THR A 224 1.26 -22.60 -0.75
C THR A 224 1.44 -21.31 0.05
N ALA A 225 0.91 -20.17 -0.42
CA ALA A 225 1.16 -18.85 0.15
C ALA A 225 2.66 -18.53 0.25
N THR A 226 3.47 -19.04 -0.69
CA THR A 226 4.90 -18.71 -0.81
C THR A 226 5.09 -17.38 -1.53
N SER A 227 4.22 -17.08 -2.51
CA SER A 227 4.22 -15.80 -3.22
C SER A 227 2.85 -15.39 -3.75
N ARG A 228 2.65 -14.09 -3.93
CA ARG A 228 1.51 -13.49 -4.64
C ARG A 228 1.75 -13.48 -6.15
N ALA A 229 1.70 -14.63 -6.82
CA ALA A 229 2.11 -14.73 -8.23
C ALA A 229 1.22 -14.01 -9.28
N ASP A 230 0.22 -13.22 -8.88
CA ASP A 230 -0.64 -12.43 -9.77
C ASP A 230 -0.50 -10.94 -9.52
N SER A 231 -0.14 -10.21 -10.57
CA SER A 231 0.11 -8.77 -10.55
C SER A 231 -0.99 -7.99 -11.26
N ALA A 232 -1.06 -8.06 -12.58
CA ALA A 232 -1.96 -7.19 -13.35
C ALA A 232 -3.45 -7.50 -13.12
N TYR A 233 -3.81 -8.71 -12.65
CA TYR A 233 -5.20 -9.06 -12.38
C TYR A 233 -5.75 -8.48 -11.07
N THR A 234 -4.88 -8.02 -10.17
CA THR A 234 -5.30 -7.56 -8.84
C THR A 234 -5.25 -6.03 -8.74
N ILE A 235 -4.07 -5.45 -8.94
CA ILE A 235 -3.81 -4.01 -8.87
C ILE A 235 -2.83 -3.61 -9.98
N PRO A 236 -3.26 -3.60 -11.26
CA PRO A 236 -2.38 -3.32 -12.39
C PRO A 236 -1.76 -1.92 -12.33
N VAL A 237 -2.45 -1.00 -11.67
CA VAL A 237 -2.06 0.41 -11.53
C VAL A 237 -1.95 0.80 -10.05
N GLY A 238 -1.35 1.96 -9.79
CA GLY A 238 -1.09 2.42 -8.43
C GLY A 238 0.37 2.24 -8.01
N ARG A 239 0.64 2.44 -6.72
CA ARG A 239 2.01 2.62 -6.19
C ARG A 239 2.77 3.65 -7.02
N THR A 240 2.09 4.77 -7.28
CA THR A 240 2.57 5.84 -8.14
C THR A 240 2.22 7.20 -7.56
N VAL A 241 2.93 8.22 -8.01
CA VAL A 241 2.67 9.61 -7.66
C VAL A 241 1.90 10.26 -8.79
N VAL A 242 0.74 10.83 -8.48
CA VAL A 242 -0.11 11.51 -9.44
C VAL A 242 0.54 12.81 -9.89
N SER A 243 0.40 13.12 -11.18
CA SER A 243 0.67 14.44 -11.72
C SER A 243 -0.63 15.22 -11.86
N TYR A 244 -0.76 16.32 -11.12
CA TYR A 244 -1.88 17.25 -11.27
C TYR A 244 -1.56 18.40 -12.24
N TYR A 245 -0.37 18.42 -12.83
CA TYR A 245 0.12 19.54 -13.63
C TYR A 245 -0.82 19.90 -14.79
N TYR A 246 -1.21 18.92 -15.60
CA TYR A 246 -1.98 19.20 -16.82
C TYR A 246 -3.38 19.77 -16.53
N PRO A 247 -4.20 19.19 -15.62
CA PRO A 247 -5.47 19.79 -15.24
C PRO A 247 -5.31 21.18 -14.61
N LEU A 248 -4.28 21.39 -13.79
CA LEU A 248 -4.04 22.67 -13.11
C LEU A 248 -3.59 23.80 -14.06
N GLU A 249 -2.76 23.50 -15.05
CA GLU A 249 -2.22 24.49 -15.98
C GLU A 249 -3.16 24.77 -17.16
N TYR A 250 -3.75 23.73 -17.73
CA TYR A 250 -4.49 23.83 -18.99
C TYR A 250 -6.01 23.73 -18.83
N GLY A 251 -6.51 23.25 -17.68
CA GLY A 251 -7.90 22.83 -17.56
C GLY A 251 -8.22 21.63 -18.46
N PHE A 252 -9.47 21.17 -18.44
CA PHE A 252 -9.88 20.04 -19.28
C PHE A 252 -10.01 20.41 -20.75
N ASP A 253 -10.48 21.63 -21.07
CA ASP A 253 -10.58 22.10 -22.45
C ASP A 253 -9.19 22.27 -23.08
N GLY A 254 -8.23 22.86 -22.36
CA GLY A 254 -6.86 22.99 -22.84
C GLY A 254 -6.17 21.64 -23.05
N MET A 255 -6.43 20.64 -22.19
CA MET A 255 -5.94 19.27 -22.42
C MET A 255 -6.56 18.62 -23.67
N ILE A 256 -7.85 18.86 -23.92
CA ILE A 256 -8.53 18.41 -25.15
C ILE A 256 -7.91 19.08 -26.37
N ASP A 257 -7.67 20.39 -26.32
CA ASP A 257 -7.05 21.14 -27.41
C ASP A 257 -5.64 20.62 -27.73
N ILE A 258 -4.84 20.30 -26.70
CA ILE A 258 -3.53 19.66 -26.89
C ILE A 258 -3.69 18.33 -27.64
N CYS A 259 -4.65 17.49 -27.22
CA CYS A 259 -4.88 16.20 -27.86
C CYS A 259 -5.37 16.36 -29.31
N ASP A 260 -6.31 17.27 -29.56
CA ASP A 260 -6.90 17.48 -30.87
C ASP A 260 -5.86 18.10 -31.84
N GLN A 261 -4.99 18.99 -31.37
CA GLN A 261 -3.85 19.49 -32.15
C GLN A 261 -2.84 18.39 -32.47
N LYS A 262 -2.40 17.64 -31.45
CA LYS A 262 -1.44 16.54 -31.62
C LYS A 262 -1.97 15.44 -32.53
N TYR A 263 -3.26 15.12 -32.43
CA TYR A 263 -3.95 14.23 -33.35
C TYR A 263 -3.77 14.69 -34.80
N LEU A 264 -4.00 15.98 -35.10
CA LEU A 264 -3.86 16.52 -36.45
C LEU A 264 -2.41 16.50 -36.95
N GLU A 265 -1.43 16.69 -36.06
CA GLU A 265 0.00 16.60 -36.40
C GLU A 265 0.40 15.19 -36.85
N VAL A 266 -0.10 14.15 -36.18
CA VAL A 266 0.31 12.75 -36.42
C VAL A 266 -0.69 11.96 -37.27
N ALA A 267 -1.80 12.57 -37.70
CA ALA A 267 -2.90 11.87 -38.37
C ALA A 267 -2.42 11.11 -39.62
N GLY A 268 -2.46 9.77 -39.54
CA GLY A 268 -2.01 8.87 -40.61
C GLY A 268 -0.51 8.87 -40.87
N GLN A 269 0.30 9.49 -39.99
CA GLN A 269 1.76 9.56 -40.12
C GLN A 269 2.43 8.59 -39.15
N ALA A 270 3.29 7.72 -39.68
CA ALA A 270 4.05 6.75 -38.89
C ALA A 270 5.37 7.33 -38.33
N ASP A 271 5.89 8.43 -38.89
CA ASP A 271 7.11 9.14 -38.45
C ASP A 271 8.34 8.26 -38.14
N GLY A 272 8.51 7.18 -38.90
CA GLY A 272 9.64 6.26 -38.73
C GLY A 272 9.44 5.18 -37.67
N ASP A 273 8.30 5.17 -36.96
CA ASP A 273 7.85 4.05 -36.13
C ASP A 273 6.80 3.22 -36.88
N GLY A 274 7.25 2.10 -37.44
CA GLY A 274 6.41 1.19 -38.22
C GLY A 274 5.42 0.35 -37.40
N TYR A 275 5.49 0.38 -36.06
CA TYR A 275 4.62 -0.39 -35.19
C TYR A 275 3.63 0.51 -34.44
N GLY A 276 4.13 1.51 -33.70
CA GLY A 276 3.31 2.39 -32.85
C GLY A 276 3.04 3.78 -33.43
N GLY A 277 3.64 4.14 -34.57
CA GLY A 277 3.62 5.50 -35.07
C GLY A 277 2.21 6.03 -35.35
N ILE A 278 1.33 5.19 -35.90
CA ILE A 278 -0.09 5.52 -36.11
C ILE A 278 -0.89 5.43 -34.81
N ASP A 279 -0.48 4.59 -33.87
CA ASP A 279 -1.20 4.41 -32.59
C ASP A 279 -1.25 5.71 -31.77
N ARG A 280 -0.29 6.62 -31.98
CA ARG A 280 -0.32 7.98 -31.41
C ARG A 280 -1.62 8.72 -31.74
N MET A 281 -2.08 8.62 -32.97
CA MET A 281 -3.35 9.21 -33.40
C MET A 281 -4.52 8.67 -32.57
N TYR A 282 -4.58 7.35 -32.37
CA TYR A 282 -5.64 6.72 -31.60
C TYR A 282 -5.55 7.04 -30.11
N PHE A 283 -4.34 7.15 -29.57
CA PHE A 283 -4.10 7.57 -28.19
C PHE A 283 -4.65 8.98 -27.92
N TYR A 284 -4.29 9.98 -28.73
CA TYR A 284 -4.80 11.34 -28.55
C TYR A 284 -6.32 11.41 -28.65
N GLN A 285 -6.89 10.70 -29.62
CA GLN A 285 -8.34 10.60 -29.77
C GLN A 285 -9.00 9.95 -28.54
N ALA A 286 -8.42 8.86 -28.03
CA ALA A 286 -8.91 8.15 -26.85
C ALA A 286 -8.88 9.04 -25.60
N VAL A 287 -7.78 9.76 -25.37
CA VAL A 287 -7.63 10.69 -24.24
C VAL A 287 -8.67 11.81 -24.31
N SER A 288 -8.81 12.47 -25.47
CA SER A 288 -9.81 13.52 -25.71
C SER A 288 -11.24 13.05 -25.38
N ILE A 289 -11.58 11.81 -25.75
CA ILE A 289 -12.89 11.20 -25.44
C ILE A 289 -13.08 11.01 -23.93
N VAL A 290 -12.07 10.48 -23.21
CA VAL A 290 -12.17 10.23 -21.77
C VAL A 290 -12.29 11.54 -20.99
N ILE A 291 -11.51 12.57 -21.34
CA ILE A 291 -11.60 13.89 -20.71
C ILE A 291 -13.01 14.46 -20.88
N LYS A 292 -13.59 14.40 -22.08
CA LYS A 292 -15.00 14.82 -22.32
C LYS A 292 -16.01 14.05 -21.46
N GLY A 293 -15.75 12.78 -21.18
CA GLY A 293 -16.53 11.98 -20.23
C GLY A 293 -16.44 12.50 -18.79
N ILE A 294 -15.25 12.88 -18.34
CA ILE A 294 -15.01 13.50 -17.02
C ILE A 294 -15.70 14.86 -16.93
N GLN A 295 -15.64 15.68 -17.99
CA GLN A 295 -16.38 16.94 -18.03
C GLN A 295 -17.89 16.72 -17.90
N ALA A 296 -18.44 15.71 -18.60
CA ALA A 296 -19.86 15.35 -18.47
C ALA A 296 -20.21 14.88 -17.05
N TRP A 297 -19.29 14.16 -16.38
CA TRP A 297 -19.45 13.74 -15.00
C TRP A 297 -19.51 14.92 -14.03
N ILE A 298 -18.59 15.89 -14.15
CA ILE A 298 -18.65 17.15 -13.36
C ILE A 298 -19.95 17.90 -13.67
N GLY A 299 -20.39 17.90 -14.93
CA GLY A 299 -21.69 18.45 -15.34
C GLY A 299 -22.89 17.82 -14.64
N ASN A 300 -22.81 16.56 -14.22
CA ASN A 300 -23.88 15.93 -13.45
C ASN A 300 -23.96 16.47 -12.02
N TYR A 301 -22.83 16.77 -11.39
CA TYR A 301 -22.81 17.45 -10.09
C TYR A 301 -23.44 18.85 -10.19
N ILE A 302 -23.17 19.59 -11.26
CA ILE A 302 -23.79 20.91 -11.51
C ILE A 302 -25.31 20.77 -11.62
N LYS A 303 -25.81 19.81 -12.41
CA LYS A 303 -27.25 19.55 -12.55
C LYS A 303 -27.91 19.20 -11.22
N GLU A 304 -27.22 18.42 -10.38
CA GLU A 304 -27.73 18.05 -9.07
C GLU A 304 -27.75 19.24 -8.10
N LEU A 305 -26.75 20.12 -8.15
CA LEU A 305 -26.75 21.38 -7.40
C LEU A 305 -27.87 22.31 -7.87
N ASP A 306 -28.06 22.48 -9.18
CA ASP A 306 -29.16 23.26 -9.76
C ASP A 306 -30.54 22.73 -9.31
N ARG A 307 -30.67 21.42 -9.07
CA ARG A 307 -31.88 20.80 -8.51
C ARG A 307 -32.03 21.06 -7.00
N ARG A 308 -30.94 21.04 -6.23
CA ARG A 308 -30.95 21.14 -4.75
C ARG A 308 -31.05 22.56 -4.23
N ILE A 309 -30.40 23.53 -4.87
CA ILE A 309 -30.41 24.95 -4.47
C ILE A 309 -31.83 25.46 -4.20
N PRO A 310 -32.81 25.33 -5.12
CA PRO A 310 -34.18 25.82 -4.89
C PRO A 310 -34.98 25.00 -3.87
N LEU A 311 -34.49 23.83 -3.45
CA LEU A 311 -35.12 22.94 -2.47
C LEU A 311 -34.51 23.11 -1.06
N THR A 312 -33.49 23.96 -0.91
CA THR A 312 -32.74 24.13 0.34
C THR A 312 -33.26 25.35 1.08
N ASP A 313 -33.87 25.13 2.25
CA ASP A 313 -34.43 26.22 3.07
C ASP A 313 -33.36 26.98 3.87
N ASP A 314 -32.24 26.34 4.23
CA ASP A 314 -31.15 26.97 4.97
C ASP A 314 -30.33 27.91 4.06
N PRO A 315 -30.33 29.24 4.30
CA PRO A 315 -29.60 30.18 3.46
C PRO A 315 -28.09 29.93 3.42
N LYS A 316 -27.50 29.39 4.51
CA LYS A 316 -26.07 29.08 4.55
C LYS A 316 -25.75 27.93 3.60
N GLN A 317 -26.46 26.81 3.73
CA GLN A 317 -26.30 25.66 2.84
C GLN A 317 -26.60 26.01 1.38
N GLN A 318 -27.58 26.88 1.13
CA GLN A 318 -27.90 27.35 -0.21
C GLN A 318 -26.71 28.10 -0.83
N ALA A 319 -26.13 29.06 -0.10
CA ALA A 319 -24.96 29.81 -0.55
C ALA A 319 -23.74 28.91 -0.79
N GLU A 320 -23.55 27.89 0.05
CA GLU A 320 -22.50 26.87 -0.15
C GLU A 320 -22.70 26.09 -1.44
N TYR A 321 -23.93 25.64 -1.73
CA TYR A 321 -24.25 24.94 -2.98
C TYR A 321 -24.08 25.83 -4.21
N GLU A 322 -24.48 27.10 -4.13
CA GLU A 322 -24.27 28.08 -5.21
C GLU A 322 -22.77 28.29 -5.47
N GLY A 323 -21.97 28.44 -4.41
CA GLY A 323 -20.51 28.57 -4.53
C GLY A 323 -19.85 27.32 -5.09
N THR A 324 -20.26 26.12 -4.66
CA THR A 324 -19.77 24.85 -5.24
C THR A 324 -20.15 24.76 -6.71
N ARG A 325 -21.39 25.12 -7.07
CA ARG A 325 -21.87 25.09 -8.46
C ARG A 325 -21.05 26.03 -9.35
N GLU A 326 -20.68 27.22 -8.87
CA GLU A 326 -19.79 28.13 -9.59
C GLU A 326 -18.40 27.53 -9.81
N VAL A 327 -17.80 26.96 -8.75
CA VAL A 327 -16.50 26.27 -8.83
C VAL A 327 -16.56 25.17 -9.90
N LEU A 328 -17.57 24.31 -9.85
CA LEU A 328 -17.72 23.20 -10.78
C LEU A 328 -17.94 23.66 -12.22
N ALA A 329 -18.78 24.68 -12.44
CA ALA A 329 -19.04 25.22 -13.76
C ALA A 329 -17.78 25.79 -14.42
N TRP A 330 -16.84 26.31 -13.62
CA TRP A 330 -15.55 26.76 -14.11
C TRP A 330 -14.59 25.60 -14.41
N ILE A 331 -14.27 24.78 -13.40
CA ILE A 331 -13.24 23.74 -13.53
C ILE A 331 -13.65 22.59 -14.46
N GLN A 332 -14.93 22.48 -14.81
CA GLN A 332 -15.39 21.56 -15.85
C GLN A 332 -14.65 21.81 -17.17
N HIS A 333 -14.18 23.03 -17.41
CA HIS A 333 -13.57 23.45 -18.67
C HIS A 333 -12.19 24.07 -18.45
N GLU A 334 -12.12 25.07 -17.58
CA GLU A 334 -11.03 26.03 -17.50
C GLU A 334 -10.02 25.69 -16.37
N PRO A 335 -8.76 26.16 -16.47
CA PRO A 335 -7.79 26.02 -15.38
C PRO A 335 -8.23 26.78 -14.12
N PRO A 336 -7.94 26.26 -12.92
CA PRO A 336 -8.36 26.88 -11.65
C PRO A 336 -7.73 28.25 -11.43
N ARG A 337 -8.52 29.19 -10.90
CA ARG A 337 -8.14 30.58 -10.58
C ARG A 337 -7.92 30.81 -9.09
N THR A 338 -8.55 29.98 -8.26
CA THR A 338 -8.54 30.06 -6.79
C THR A 338 -8.06 28.74 -6.17
N PHE A 339 -7.67 28.79 -4.90
CA PHE A 339 -7.26 27.61 -4.14
C PHE A 339 -8.38 26.57 -4.06
N ARG A 340 -9.63 27.00 -3.85
CA ARG A 340 -10.78 26.08 -3.81
C ARG A 340 -11.02 25.37 -5.14
N GLU A 341 -10.89 26.09 -6.26
CA GLU A 341 -10.96 25.49 -7.59
C GLU A 341 -9.81 24.49 -7.83
N ALA A 342 -8.59 24.83 -7.41
CA ALA A 342 -7.41 23.97 -7.56
C ALA A 342 -7.54 22.68 -6.73
N VAL A 343 -8.02 22.76 -5.49
CA VAL A 343 -8.31 21.57 -4.66
C VAL A 343 -9.39 20.72 -5.32
N GLN A 344 -10.47 21.33 -5.80
CA GLN A 344 -11.59 20.60 -6.39
C GLN A 344 -11.21 19.88 -7.69
N ILE A 345 -10.40 20.48 -8.58
CA ILE A 345 -9.94 19.83 -9.81
C ILE A 345 -8.91 18.73 -9.51
N CYS A 346 -8.01 18.92 -8.52
CA CYS A 346 -7.13 17.86 -8.04
C CYS A 346 -7.93 16.68 -7.46
N TRP A 347 -9.01 16.95 -6.72
CA TRP A 347 -9.89 15.92 -6.18
C TRP A 347 -10.63 15.15 -7.27
N PHE A 348 -11.20 15.81 -8.28
CA PHE A 348 -11.80 15.12 -9.42
C PHE A 348 -10.78 14.33 -10.23
N THR A 349 -9.56 14.86 -10.39
CA THR A 349 -8.45 14.15 -11.03
C THR A 349 -8.12 12.88 -10.25
N GLN A 350 -7.99 12.97 -8.92
CA GLN A 350 -7.76 11.81 -8.06
C GLN A 350 -8.84 10.75 -8.21
N LEU A 351 -10.11 11.15 -8.15
CA LEU A 351 -11.25 10.24 -8.29
C LEU A 351 -11.32 9.60 -9.67
N ALA A 352 -11.06 10.36 -10.74
CA ALA A 352 -11.05 9.83 -12.09
C ALA A 352 -9.96 8.78 -12.27
N LEU A 353 -8.77 8.97 -11.68
CA LEU A 353 -7.68 8.00 -11.73
C LEU A 353 -8.03 6.70 -10.98
N VAL A 354 -8.60 6.79 -9.78
CA VAL A 354 -9.00 5.59 -9.02
C VAL A 354 -10.29 4.93 -9.53
N ASN A 355 -11.05 5.60 -10.41
CA ASN A 355 -12.21 5.03 -11.10
C ASN A 355 -11.84 4.41 -12.45
N GLU A 356 -10.78 4.91 -13.10
CA GLU A 356 -10.29 4.40 -14.38
C GLU A 356 -9.92 2.92 -14.28
N GLU A 357 -9.17 2.51 -13.26
CA GLU A 357 -8.78 1.11 -13.10
C GLU A 357 -8.54 0.76 -11.63
N VAL A 358 -8.40 -0.54 -11.31
CA VAL A 358 -8.19 -1.01 -9.94
C VAL A 358 -6.81 -0.55 -9.43
N ALA A 359 -6.81 0.46 -8.56
CA ALA A 359 -5.59 1.12 -8.10
C ALA A 359 -5.51 1.21 -6.57
N SER A 360 -4.38 0.82 -6.01
CA SER A 360 -3.99 1.13 -4.63
C SER A 360 -2.69 1.92 -4.64
N GLY A 361 -2.55 2.93 -3.78
CA GLY A 361 -1.36 3.76 -3.73
C GLY A 361 -1.25 4.77 -4.86
N MET A 362 -2.39 5.35 -5.28
CA MET A 362 -2.40 6.54 -6.13
C MET A 362 -2.11 7.76 -5.26
N SER A 363 -0.83 8.03 -5.01
CA SER A 363 -0.41 9.07 -4.09
C SER A 363 -0.59 10.46 -4.68
N PRO A 364 -1.22 11.41 -3.96
CA PRO A 364 -1.20 12.81 -4.35
C PRO A 364 0.22 13.41 -4.40
N GLY A 365 1.20 12.79 -3.72
CA GLY A 365 2.57 13.24 -3.72
C GLY A 365 2.73 14.53 -2.93
N ARG A 366 3.50 15.48 -3.44
CA ARG A 366 3.85 16.73 -2.74
C ARG A 366 2.75 17.78 -2.86
N LEU A 367 1.54 17.42 -2.46
CA LEU A 367 0.32 18.18 -2.70
C LEU A 367 0.37 19.60 -2.08
N GLY A 368 1.00 19.78 -0.93
CA GLY A 368 1.23 21.09 -0.32
C GLY A 368 2.13 22.02 -1.14
N GLN A 369 3.02 21.48 -1.98
CA GLN A 369 3.82 22.26 -2.92
C GLN A 369 3.10 22.46 -4.25
N VAL A 370 2.34 21.46 -4.70
CA VAL A 370 1.51 21.54 -5.91
C VAL A 370 0.44 22.61 -5.77
N LEU A 371 -0.25 22.71 -4.63
CA LEU A 371 -1.32 23.69 -4.41
C LEU A 371 -0.84 25.05 -3.89
N TYR A 372 0.43 25.17 -3.51
CA TYR A 372 1.01 26.39 -2.96
C TYR A 372 0.81 27.64 -3.84
N PRO A 373 0.94 27.57 -5.18
CA PRO A 373 0.75 28.73 -6.05
C PRO A 373 -0.62 29.39 -5.87
N TRP A 374 -1.70 28.60 -5.81
CA TRP A 374 -3.06 29.12 -5.63
C TRP A 374 -3.31 29.63 -4.21
N TYR A 375 -2.74 28.95 -3.21
CA TYR A 375 -2.81 29.41 -1.82
C TYR A 375 -2.13 30.78 -1.64
N ASP A 376 -0.88 30.91 -2.10
CA ASP A 376 -0.09 32.13 -1.98
C ASP A 376 -0.79 33.32 -2.67
N GLN A 377 -1.31 33.10 -3.89
CA GLN A 377 -2.06 34.11 -4.63
C GLN A 377 -3.37 34.50 -3.95
N ASP A 378 -4.13 33.55 -3.41
CA ASP A 378 -5.41 33.87 -2.76
C ASP A 378 -5.21 34.61 -1.44
N ILE A 379 -4.18 34.26 -0.66
CA ILE A 379 -3.83 34.98 0.56
C ILE A 379 -3.34 36.41 0.23
N LYS A 380 -2.45 36.58 -0.76
CA LYS A 380 -1.95 37.89 -1.19
C LYS A 380 -3.08 38.82 -1.68
N ASN A 381 -4.05 38.27 -2.39
CA ASN A 381 -5.17 39.02 -2.95
C ASN A 381 -6.37 39.16 -1.98
N GLY A 382 -6.29 38.61 -0.77
CA GLY A 382 -7.36 38.66 0.23
C GLY A 382 -8.64 37.91 -0.20
N ARG A 383 -8.50 36.86 -1.04
CA ARG A 383 -9.62 36.04 -1.53
C ARG A 383 -10.03 34.95 -0.53
N THR A 384 -9.13 34.55 0.36
CA THR A 384 -9.38 33.55 1.41
C THR A 384 -8.54 33.86 2.65
N THR A 385 -8.77 33.10 3.73
CA THR A 385 -8.02 33.14 4.98
C THR A 385 -7.37 31.78 5.28
N ASP A 386 -6.38 31.77 6.17
CA ASP A 386 -5.74 30.52 6.60
C ASP A 386 -6.75 29.53 7.23
N GLU A 387 -7.76 30.02 7.95
CA GLU A 387 -8.76 29.15 8.59
C GLU A 387 -9.70 28.51 7.57
N GLU A 388 -10.10 29.24 6.52
CA GLU A 388 -10.89 28.67 5.41
C GLU A 388 -10.09 27.61 4.64
N VAL A 389 -8.80 27.85 4.42
CA VAL A 389 -7.89 26.88 3.80
C VAL A 389 -7.73 25.65 4.70
N MET A 390 -7.58 25.84 6.02
CA MET A 390 -7.50 24.75 6.99
C MET A 390 -8.75 23.88 6.97
N GLU A 391 -9.93 24.50 6.96
CA GLU A 391 -11.21 23.78 6.88
C GLU A 391 -11.31 22.94 5.59
N ILE A 392 -10.83 23.45 4.46
CA ILE A 392 -10.75 22.70 3.19
C ILE A 392 -9.81 21.49 3.33
N LEU A 393 -8.63 21.66 3.95
CA LEU A 393 -7.68 20.57 4.17
C LEU A 393 -8.26 19.50 5.12
N GLU A 394 -8.93 19.91 6.19
CA GLU A 394 -9.66 19.04 7.12
C GLU A 394 -10.70 18.17 6.40
N LEU A 395 -11.54 18.78 5.56
CA LEU A 395 -12.52 18.04 4.74
C LEU A 395 -11.83 17.08 3.79
N MET A 396 -10.75 17.53 3.13
CA MET A 396 -10.00 16.70 2.20
C MET A 396 -9.48 15.41 2.87
N ARG A 397 -9.05 15.47 4.14
CA ARG A 397 -8.65 14.28 4.92
C ARG A 397 -9.80 13.26 5.03
N VAL A 398 -11.00 13.72 5.37
CA VAL A 398 -12.18 12.85 5.45
C VAL A 398 -12.51 12.26 4.08
N LYS A 399 -12.43 13.06 3.00
CA LYS A 399 -12.67 12.59 1.62
C LYS A 399 -11.69 11.51 1.17
N PHE A 400 -10.39 11.68 1.41
CA PHE A 400 -9.38 10.65 1.12
C PHE A 400 -9.59 9.38 1.94
N THR A 401 -10.00 9.52 3.19
CA THR A 401 -10.32 8.40 4.09
C THR A 401 -11.52 7.59 3.60
N ALA A 402 -12.46 8.24 2.93
CA ALA A 402 -13.63 7.59 2.35
C ALA A 402 -13.35 6.84 1.03
N ILE A 403 -12.14 6.94 0.46
CA ILE A 403 -11.75 6.17 -0.73
C ILE A 403 -11.57 4.71 -0.34
N ASP A 404 -12.53 3.87 -0.72
CA ASP A 404 -12.44 2.43 -0.66
C ASP A 404 -12.02 1.81 -2.00
N LEU A 405 -11.41 0.63 -1.95
CA LEU A 405 -10.97 -0.15 -3.10
C LEU A 405 -11.63 -1.53 -3.11
N PHE A 406 -12.31 -1.86 -4.22
CA PHE A 406 -13.00 -3.13 -4.39
C PHE A 406 -12.06 -4.19 -4.97
N VAL A 407 -11.58 -5.08 -4.11
CA VAL A 407 -10.66 -6.19 -4.45
C VAL A 407 -11.01 -7.45 -3.67
N SER A 408 -10.42 -8.59 -4.03
CA SER A 408 -10.66 -9.87 -3.35
C SER A 408 -10.38 -9.84 -1.85
N THR A 409 -10.90 -10.81 -1.11
CA THR A 409 -10.67 -10.93 0.34
C THR A 409 -9.18 -11.01 0.67
N ALA A 410 -8.38 -11.76 -0.10
CA ALA A 410 -6.94 -11.84 0.07
C ALA A 410 -6.27 -10.49 -0.16
N SER A 411 -6.65 -9.75 -1.19
CA SER A 411 -6.10 -8.41 -1.43
C SER A 411 -6.50 -7.43 -0.34
N SER A 412 -7.77 -7.45 0.07
CA SER A 412 -8.28 -6.69 1.23
C SER A 412 -7.54 -7.05 2.52
N SER A 413 -7.13 -8.30 2.70
CA SER A 413 -6.34 -8.74 3.86
C SER A 413 -4.88 -8.26 3.85
N VAL A 414 -4.37 -7.78 2.71
CA VAL A 414 -3.03 -7.16 2.66
C VAL A 414 -3.16 -5.66 2.93
N LEU A 415 -4.13 -5.02 2.29
CA LEU A 415 -4.35 -3.58 2.36
C LEU A 415 -5.06 -3.14 3.65
N MET A 416 -5.74 -4.07 4.34
CA MET A 416 -6.64 -3.79 5.47
C MET A 416 -7.66 -2.67 5.17
N GLY A 417 -8.06 -2.54 3.90
CA GLY A 417 -8.96 -1.49 3.44
C GLY A 417 -8.35 -0.10 3.24
N ASN A 418 -7.07 0.12 3.57
CA ASN A 418 -6.38 1.38 3.25
C ASN A 418 -6.05 1.43 1.75
N THR A 419 -6.14 2.62 1.14
CA THR A 419 -5.87 2.81 -0.31
C THR A 419 -4.56 3.57 -0.58
N PHE A 420 -3.77 3.81 0.46
CA PHE A 420 -2.40 4.32 0.42
C PHE A 420 -2.26 5.66 -0.30
N SER A 421 -3.25 6.54 -0.13
CA SER A 421 -3.13 7.93 -0.59
C SER A 421 -2.08 8.66 0.27
N ASN A 422 -0.88 8.87 -0.27
CA ASN A 422 0.26 9.42 0.46
C ASN A 422 0.55 10.87 0.04
N VAL A 423 0.52 11.78 1.02
CA VAL A 423 0.92 13.17 0.87
C VAL A 423 2.32 13.34 1.45
N ALA A 424 3.27 13.66 0.58
CA ALA A 424 4.66 13.91 0.93
C ALA A 424 4.86 15.39 1.28
N LEU A 425 5.61 15.66 2.35
CA LEU A 425 5.85 17.01 2.89
C LEU A 425 7.35 17.27 3.00
N GLY A 426 7.78 18.53 2.86
CA GLY A 426 9.19 18.90 2.93
C GLY A 426 10.00 18.49 1.70
N GLY A 427 11.17 17.87 1.91
CA GLY A 427 12.13 17.58 0.84
C GLY A 427 12.83 18.82 0.32
N LEU A 428 13.37 18.71 -0.91
CA LEU A 428 14.18 19.76 -1.53
C LEU A 428 13.53 20.32 -2.80
N THR A 429 13.77 21.60 -3.06
CA THR A 429 13.46 22.27 -4.33
C THR A 429 14.41 21.79 -5.42
N ARG A 430 14.13 22.13 -6.68
CA ARG A 430 15.01 21.80 -7.81
C ARG A 430 16.46 22.20 -7.60
N ASP A 431 16.70 23.38 -7.02
CA ASP A 431 18.04 23.91 -6.72
C ASP A 431 18.64 23.38 -5.40
N GLY A 432 17.89 22.57 -4.65
CA GLY A 432 18.39 21.88 -3.46
C GLY A 432 18.28 22.68 -2.16
N ARG A 433 17.39 23.68 -2.12
CA ARG A 433 16.95 24.38 -0.90
C ARG A 433 15.80 23.59 -0.25
N PRO A 434 15.47 23.84 1.03
CA PRO A 434 14.27 23.28 1.65
C PRO A 434 13.01 23.64 0.86
N ALA A 435 12.16 22.65 0.58
CA ALA A 435 10.91 22.84 -0.15
C ALA A 435 9.67 22.96 0.73
N ASN A 436 9.82 22.86 2.05
CA ASN A 436 8.69 23.04 2.95
C ASN A 436 8.12 24.46 2.84
N ASN A 437 6.80 24.56 2.86
CA ASN A 437 6.08 25.82 2.75
C ASN A 437 4.93 25.86 3.76
N LYS A 438 4.18 26.98 3.83
CA LYS A 438 3.10 27.14 4.80
C LYS A 438 1.97 26.10 4.67
N LEU A 439 1.64 25.65 3.45
CA LEU A 439 0.67 24.56 3.30
C LEU A 439 1.19 23.24 3.87
N ASP A 440 2.49 22.93 3.74
CA ASP A 440 3.06 21.71 4.35
C ASP A 440 2.87 21.71 5.88
N TRP A 441 3.00 22.88 6.54
CA TRP A 441 2.67 23.05 7.95
C TRP A 441 1.18 22.85 8.23
N MET A 442 0.31 23.42 7.40
CA MET A 442 -1.14 23.27 7.55
C MET A 442 -1.61 21.83 7.34
N PHE A 443 -0.93 21.04 6.50
CA PHE A 443 -1.19 19.60 6.36
C PHE A 443 -0.90 18.82 7.65
N LEU A 444 0.18 19.16 8.35
CA LEU A 444 0.49 18.59 9.66
C LEU A 444 -0.59 18.97 10.68
N GLU A 445 -0.95 20.25 10.75
CA GLU A 445 -1.97 20.75 11.67
C GLU A 445 -3.37 20.16 11.38
N ALA A 446 -3.79 20.06 10.12
CA ALA A 446 -5.05 19.44 9.74
C ALA A 446 -5.14 17.98 10.21
N ALA A 447 -4.00 17.28 10.27
CA ALA A 447 -3.93 15.90 10.72
C ALA A 447 -3.98 15.75 12.26
N GLU A 448 -3.68 16.81 13.00
CA GLU A 448 -3.90 16.91 14.45
C GLU A 448 -5.36 17.24 14.75
N ARG A 449 -5.93 18.20 14.01
CA ARG A 449 -7.31 18.66 14.19
C ARG A 449 -8.33 17.58 13.82
N VAL A 450 -8.11 16.87 12.70
CA VAL A 450 -8.99 15.79 12.20
C VAL A 450 -8.17 14.50 11.98
N PRO A 451 -7.99 13.70 13.04
CA PRO A 451 -7.35 12.39 12.95
C PRO A 451 -8.14 11.44 12.06
N THR A 452 -7.56 11.05 10.93
CA THR A 452 -8.14 10.10 9.97
C THR A 452 -7.07 9.19 9.39
N THR A 453 -7.47 8.07 8.79
CA THR A 453 -6.55 7.07 8.26
C THR A 453 -5.81 7.54 7.01
N GLN A 454 -6.40 8.47 6.24
CA GLN A 454 -5.83 9.00 4.99
C GLN A 454 -6.08 10.52 4.83
N PRO A 455 -5.29 11.21 3.98
CA PRO A 455 -4.04 10.74 3.43
C PRO A 455 -3.02 10.51 4.55
N THR A 456 -2.18 9.48 4.41
CA THR A 456 -1.00 9.36 5.27
C THR A 456 -0.04 10.48 4.92
N LEU A 457 0.69 10.98 5.92
CA LEU A 457 1.72 12.00 5.72
C LEU A 457 3.10 11.36 5.73
N SER A 458 3.97 11.80 4.82
CA SER A 458 5.35 11.35 4.70
C SER A 458 6.28 12.54 4.64
N VAL A 459 7.11 12.75 5.66
CA VAL A 459 8.16 13.78 5.63
C VAL A 459 9.32 13.26 4.80
N LEU A 460 9.60 13.92 3.68
CA LEU A 460 10.82 13.72 2.90
C LEU A 460 11.96 14.42 3.66
N TRP A 461 12.56 13.69 4.60
CA TRP A 461 13.56 14.19 5.53
C TRP A 461 14.88 14.53 4.82
N ASP A 462 15.43 15.69 5.13
CA ASP A 462 16.75 16.14 4.71
C ASP A 462 17.33 17.03 5.81
N GLU A 463 18.65 17.01 6.00
CA GLU A 463 19.34 17.84 7.01
C GLU A 463 19.11 19.34 6.83
N LYS A 464 18.77 19.78 5.61
CA LYS A 464 18.51 21.19 5.30
C LYS A 464 17.14 21.66 5.77
N LEU A 465 16.20 20.75 6.05
CA LEU A 465 14.87 21.15 6.50
C LEU A 465 14.94 21.94 7.81
N PRO A 466 14.10 22.97 7.98
CA PRO A 466 14.05 23.75 9.21
C PRO A 466 13.74 22.87 10.45
N GLU A 467 14.44 23.14 11.55
CA GLU A 467 14.31 22.40 12.81
C GLU A 467 12.88 22.44 13.35
N ASP A 468 12.25 23.60 13.29
CA ASP A 468 10.87 23.82 13.74
C ASP A 468 9.87 22.96 12.97
N PHE A 469 10.07 22.78 11.66
CA PHE A 469 9.24 21.89 10.84
C PHE A 469 9.40 20.42 11.25
N LEU A 470 10.63 19.98 11.52
CA LEU A 470 10.90 18.62 12.00
C LEU A 470 10.32 18.38 13.40
N LEU A 471 10.39 19.37 14.29
CA LEU A 471 9.76 19.32 15.60
C LEU A 471 8.23 19.26 15.49
N LYS A 472 7.63 20.01 14.55
CA LYS A 472 6.19 19.93 14.30
C LYS A 472 5.79 18.55 13.79
N ALA A 473 6.55 17.98 12.86
CA ALA A 473 6.31 16.61 12.40
C ALA A 473 6.37 15.60 13.56
N ALA A 474 7.34 15.74 14.47
CA ALA A 474 7.47 14.89 15.65
C ALA A 474 6.31 15.08 16.64
N GLU A 475 5.80 16.30 16.79
CA GLU A 475 4.62 16.60 17.61
C GLU A 475 3.38 15.84 17.10
N VAL A 476 3.14 15.84 15.78
CA VAL A 476 2.02 15.07 15.18
C VAL A 476 2.16 13.58 15.46
N VAL A 477 3.37 13.01 15.41
CA VAL A 477 3.60 11.58 15.70
C VAL A 477 3.21 11.23 17.13
N LYS A 478 3.40 12.13 18.11
CA LYS A 478 3.05 11.90 19.52
C LYS A 478 1.56 11.64 19.74
N LEU A 479 0.69 12.11 18.85
CA LEU A 479 -0.74 11.81 18.87
C LEU A 479 -1.05 10.31 18.66
N GLY A 480 -0.07 9.50 18.25
CA GLY A 480 -0.23 8.06 18.11
C GLY A 480 -1.05 7.62 16.90
N ASN A 481 -1.32 8.53 15.97
CA ASN A 481 -2.06 8.25 14.74
C ASN A 481 -1.18 7.59 13.66
N GLY A 482 0.13 7.47 13.90
CA GLY A 482 1.04 6.70 13.05
C GLY A 482 1.70 7.46 11.90
N PHE A 483 1.37 8.75 11.72
CA PHE A 483 1.98 9.64 10.76
C PHE A 483 2.38 10.96 11.44
N PRO A 484 3.26 11.78 10.84
CA PRO A 484 4.02 11.50 9.62
C PRO A 484 4.99 10.33 9.78
N ALA A 485 5.15 9.56 8.71
CA ALA A 485 6.33 8.71 8.53
C ALA A 485 7.50 9.57 8.00
N TYR A 486 8.73 9.10 8.17
CA TYR A 486 9.91 9.80 7.68
C TYR A 486 10.59 8.97 6.60
N MET A 487 10.95 9.61 5.48
CA MET A 487 11.67 9.01 4.35
C MET A 487 12.92 9.82 4.06
N ASN A 488 14.04 9.15 3.80
CA ASN A 488 15.33 9.79 3.61
C ASN A 488 15.48 10.32 2.17
N CYS A 489 15.54 11.66 2.03
CA CYS A 489 15.69 12.30 0.73
C CYS A 489 16.92 11.85 -0.05
N ARG A 490 18.06 11.71 0.64
CA ARG A 490 19.33 11.36 -0.02
C ARG A 490 19.25 9.95 -0.60
N VAL A 491 18.82 8.98 0.20
CA VAL A 491 18.71 7.58 -0.19
C VAL A 491 17.72 7.40 -1.35
N ALA A 492 16.56 8.05 -1.26
CA ALA A 492 15.55 8.02 -2.32
C ALA A 492 16.05 8.64 -3.63
N GLN A 493 16.75 9.78 -3.56
CA GLN A 493 17.35 10.45 -4.71
C GLN A 493 18.43 9.58 -5.37
N GLU A 494 19.32 8.97 -4.58
CA GLU A 494 20.36 8.06 -5.06
C GLU A 494 19.74 6.86 -5.80
N PHE A 495 18.67 6.26 -5.26
CA PHE A 495 17.93 5.18 -5.91
C PHE A 495 17.35 5.59 -7.27
N VAL A 496 16.56 6.68 -7.34
CA VAL A 496 15.94 7.09 -8.62
C VAL A 496 16.96 7.59 -9.63
N LEU A 497 18.08 8.18 -9.16
CA LEU A 497 19.19 8.58 -10.03
C LEU A 497 19.82 7.37 -10.69
N ASP A 498 20.09 6.32 -9.92
CA ASP A 498 20.68 5.08 -10.43
C ASP A 498 19.71 4.34 -11.37
N GLN A 499 18.46 4.12 -10.92
CA GLN A 499 17.50 3.33 -11.66
C GLN A 499 17.05 3.99 -12.97
N CYS A 500 16.89 5.32 -12.99
CA CYS A 500 16.41 6.07 -14.15
C CYS A 500 17.55 6.76 -14.93
N ALA A 501 18.82 6.46 -14.64
CA ALA A 501 19.98 7.13 -15.25
C ALA A 501 19.96 7.05 -16.79
N HIS A 502 19.69 5.87 -17.35
CA HIS A 502 19.68 5.64 -18.80
C HIS A 502 18.48 6.30 -19.50
N GLU A 503 17.45 6.67 -18.75
CA GLU A 503 16.29 7.44 -19.24
C GLU A 503 16.51 8.95 -19.13
N GLY A 504 17.69 9.40 -18.70
CA GLY A 504 18.07 10.81 -18.63
C GLY A 504 17.76 11.50 -17.30
N MET A 505 17.56 10.74 -16.22
CA MET A 505 17.40 11.30 -14.88
C MET A 505 18.62 12.14 -14.48
N THR A 506 18.36 13.30 -13.91
CA THR A 506 19.36 14.27 -13.47
C THR A 506 19.16 14.59 -11.99
N VAL A 507 20.19 15.08 -11.31
CA VAL A 507 20.13 15.36 -9.86
C VAL A 507 19.03 16.37 -9.52
N ASP A 508 18.81 17.36 -10.37
CA ASP A 508 17.74 18.34 -10.17
C ASP A 508 16.36 17.71 -10.34
N GLN A 509 16.15 16.81 -11.31
CA GLN A 509 14.89 16.08 -11.49
C GLN A 509 14.64 15.06 -10.38
N ALA A 510 15.66 14.36 -9.92
CA ALA A 510 15.55 13.38 -8.84
C ALA A 510 15.00 14.00 -7.55
N ARG A 511 15.24 15.30 -7.30
CA ARG A 511 14.68 16.04 -6.16
C ARG A 511 13.16 16.17 -6.21
N ALA A 512 12.52 15.98 -7.37
CA ALA A 512 11.06 16.01 -7.50
C ALA A 512 10.39 14.68 -7.10
N PHE A 513 11.15 13.66 -6.71
CA PHE A 513 10.60 12.39 -6.26
C PHE A 513 9.57 12.57 -5.14
N ALA A 514 8.67 11.60 -5.04
CA ALA A 514 7.78 11.43 -3.90
C ALA A 514 7.47 9.94 -3.73
N ILE A 515 6.62 9.61 -2.77
CA ILE A 515 6.29 8.23 -2.43
C ILE A 515 4.96 7.83 -3.08
N GLY A 516 5.01 6.89 -4.02
CA GLY A 516 3.84 6.20 -4.54
C GLY A 516 3.41 5.13 -3.56
N GLY A 517 2.13 5.03 -3.22
CA GLY A 517 1.67 4.09 -2.21
C GLY A 517 2.29 4.31 -0.83
N CYS A 518 2.82 3.25 -0.24
CA CYS A 518 3.31 3.28 1.13
C CYS A 518 4.73 3.86 1.21
N LEU A 519 5.66 3.28 0.47
CA LEU A 519 7.11 3.54 0.49
C LEU A 519 7.73 3.44 -0.90
N GLU A 520 6.95 3.19 -1.95
CA GLU A 520 7.44 2.95 -3.29
C GLU A 520 7.94 4.29 -3.89
N THR A 521 9.25 4.51 -3.83
CA THR A 521 9.91 5.70 -4.36
C THR A 521 9.59 5.84 -5.85
N ASN A 522 8.91 6.93 -6.19
CA ASN A 522 8.45 7.22 -7.54
C ASN A 522 9.23 8.39 -8.14
N ALA A 523 9.67 8.23 -9.39
CA ALA A 523 10.42 9.27 -10.09
C ALA A 523 9.51 10.47 -10.41
N GLY A 524 10.00 11.68 -10.13
CA GLY A 524 9.29 12.92 -10.40
C GLY A 524 10.00 13.80 -11.43
N THR A 525 9.33 14.88 -11.81
CA THR A 525 9.86 15.97 -12.63
C THR A 525 9.35 17.31 -12.11
N TRP A 526 10.08 18.38 -12.40
CA TRP A 526 9.60 19.75 -12.17
C TRP A 526 8.78 20.27 -13.35
N LYS A 527 7.68 20.97 -13.07
CA LYS A 527 6.82 21.63 -14.05
C LYS A 527 6.54 23.06 -13.61
N THR A 528 6.35 23.96 -14.57
CA THR A 528 6.02 25.37 -14.29
C THR A 528 4.54 25.61 -14.54
N VAL A 529 3.86 26.18 -13.55
CA VAL A 529 2.48 26.65 -13.66
C VAL A 529 2.40 28.18 -13.61
N HIS A 530 1.40 28.74 -14.28
CA HIS A 530 1.19 30.19 -14.35
C HIS A 530 -0.06 30.61 -13.58
N VAL A 531 0.13 31.27 -12.43
CA VAL A 531 -0.98 31.65 -11.55
C VAL A 531 -0.87 33.13 -11.19
N GLY A 532 -1.93 33.90 -11.45
CA GLY A 532 -1.95 35.33 -11.12
C GLY A 532 -0.93 36.19 -11.89
N GLY A 533 -0.39 35.69 -13.01
CA GLY A 533 0.66 36.35 -13.77
C GLY A 533 2.09 36.10 -13.24
N GLU A 534 2.24 35.22 -12.25
CA GLU A 534 3.54 34.74 -11.75
C GLU A 534 3.78 33.28 -12.19
N GLU A 535 5.06 32.92 -12.31
CA GLU A 535 5.50 31.55 -12.59
C GLU A 535 5.87 30.84 -11.28
N TYR A 536 5.34 29.63 -11.09
CA TYR A 536 5.69 28.77 -9.97
C TYR A 536 6.17 27.41 -10.46
N GLU A 537 7.28 26.92 -9.90
CA GLU A 537 7.75 25.56 -10.17
C GLU A 537 7.13 24.58 -9.15
N ILE A 538 6.47 23.54 -9.64
CA ILE A 538 5.81 22.50 -8.84
C ILE A 538 6.39 21.11 -9.16
N PRO A 539 6.47 20.20 -8.18
CA PRO A 539 6.81 18.81 -8.43
C PRO A 539 5.63 18.06 -9.08
N SER A 540 5.93 17.07 -9.91
CA SER A 540 4.95 16.24 -10.63
C SER A 540 5.48 14.81 -10.73
N GLY A 541 4.63 13.81 -10.46
CA GLY A 541 4.99 12.41 -10.70
C GLY A 541 5.24 12.16 -12.20
N ALA A 542 6.32 11.47 -12.54
CA ALA A 542 6.83 11.34 -13.90
C ALA A 542 7.05 9.90 -14.36
N SER A 543 6.53 8.94 -13.58
CA SER A 543 6.59 7.52 -13.89
C SER A 543 5.22 6.86 -13.71
N GLY A 544 5.05 5.69 -14.34
CA GLY A 544 3.84 4.88 -14.19
C GLY A 544 3.66 4.25 -12.81
N ALA A 545 2.89 3.16 -12.77
CA ALA A 545 2.87 2.28 -11.60
C ALA A 545 4.29 1.79 -11.27
N THR A 546 4.60 1.61 -9.98
CA THR A 546 5.90 1.07 -9.58
C THR A 546 5.74 -0.25 -8.85
N VAL A 547 6.78 -1.08 -8.93
CA VAL A 547 6.86 -2.40 -8.29
C VAL A 547 5.73 -3.36 -8.70
N ASN A 548 5.45 -3.40 -9.99
CA ASN A 548 4.60 -4.43 -10.57
C ASN A 548 5.44 -5.65 -11.01
N GLY A 549 4.76 -6.70 -11.47
CA GLY A 549 5.40 -7.89 -12.03
C GLY A 549 5.64 -8.97 -10.98
N VAL A 550 6.70 -8.87 -10.18
CA VAL A 550 7.06 -9.88 -9.18
C VAL A 550 6.65 -9.41 -7.79
N HIS A 551 5.48 -9.87 -7.37
CA HIS A 551 4.95 -9.54 -6.05
C HIS A 551 5.55 -10.37 -4.92
N PHE A 552 5.20 -9.96 -3.69
CA PHE A 552 5.78 -10.43 -2.44
C PHE A 552 6.15 -11.91 -2.41
N ILE A 553 7.45 -12.17 -2.25
CA ILE A 553 8.03 -13.49 -1.98
C ILE A 553 8.34 -13.61 -0.49
N SER A 554 7.82 -14.66 0.14
CA SER A 554 8.10 -15.00 1.53
C SER A 554 9.51 -15.56 1.66
N ASN A 555 10.45 -14.76 2.18
CA ASN A 555 11.82 -15.20 2.45
C ASN A 555 11.89 -16.44 3.37
N PRO A 556 11.10 -16.53 4.47
CA PRO A 556 11.12 -17.71 5.33
C PRO A 556 10.58 -18.98 4.66
N SER A 557 9.57 -18.84 3.77
CA SER A 557 9.07 -19.98 3.00
C SER A 557 10.16 -20.56 2.09
N VAL A 558 11.01 -19.72 1.50
CA VAL A 558 12.12 -20.20 0.66
C VAL A 558 13.15 -20.96 1.50
N VAL A 559 13.45 -20.52 2.73
CA VAL A 559 14.30 -21.26 3.68
C VAL A 559 13.72 -22.65 3.96
N ASN A 560 12.42 -22.74 4.26
CA ASN A 560 11.75 -24.02 4.49
C ASN A 560 11.72 -24.90 3.24
N LEU A 561 11.54 -24.33 2.04
CA LEU A 561 11.61 -25.09 0.80
C LEU A 561 13.01 -25.69 0.57
N VAL A 562 14.09 -25.00 0.94
CA VAL A 562 15.44 -25.60 0.91
C VAL A 562 15.54 -26.74 1.93
N LEU A 563 15.06 -26.53 3.17
CA LEU A 563 15.11 -27.56 4.20
C LEU A 563 14.36 -28.83 3.78
N PHE A 564 13.22 -28.68 3.10
CA PHE A 564 12.33 -29.78 2.72
C PHE A 564 12.38 -30.13 1.24
N ASN A 565 13.53 -29.92 0.59
CA ASN A 565 13.80 -30.41 -0.77
C ASN A 565 12.74 -29.98 -1.81
N GLY A 566 12.33 -28.71 -1.74
CA GLY A 566 11.35 -28.08 -2.63
C GLY A 566 9.88 -28.35 -2.30
N MET A 567 9.59 -29.08 -1.22
CA MET A 567 8.23 -29.41 -0.79
C MET A 567 7.71 -28.42 0.25
N ASP A 568 6.51 -27.89 0.04
CA ASP A 568 5.78 -27.15 1.06
C ASP A 568 5.17 -28.12 2.07
N LYS A 569 5.70 -28.13 3.29
CA LYS A 569 5.29 -29.09 4.32
C LYS A 569 3.86 -28.87 4.84
N ARG A 570 3.35 -27.65 4.75
CA ARG A 570 1.98 -27.34 5.19
C ARG A 570 0.93 -28.00 4.29
N THR A 571 1.13 -27.95 2.97
CA THR A 571 0.18 -28.47 1.98
C THR A 571 0.55 -29.84 1.42
N GLY A 572 1.80 -30.27 1.57
CA GLY A 572 2.35 -31.47 0.92
C GLY A 572 2.62 -31.31 -0.57
N ILE A 573 2.48 -30.09 -1.12
CA ILE A 573 2.73 -29.82 -2.54
C ILE A 573 4.24 -29.74 -2.79
N GLN A 574 4.73 -30.55 -3.73
CA GLN A 574 6.07 -30.37 -4.29
C GLN A 574 6.08 -29.12 -5.17
N LEU A 575 6.45 -27.98 -4.59
CA LEU A 575 6.37 -26.68 -5.25
C LEU A 575 7.54 -26.47 -6.22
N LEU A 576 8.75 -26.79 -5.79
CA LEU A 576 9.98 -26.63 -6.57
C LEU A 576 10.60 -27.98 -6.90
N PRO A 577 11.39 -28.09 -7.99
CA PRO A 577 12.12 -29.32 -8.26
C PRO A 577 13.03 -29.71 -7.08
N PRO A 578 13.00 -30.96 -6.61
CA PRO A 578 13.84 -31.39 -5.50
C PRO A 578 15.31 -31.27 -5.87
N HIS A 579 16.08 -30.55 -5.05
CA HIS A 579 17.51 -30.35 -5.24
C HIS A 579 18.32 -31.63 -4.97
N ASN A 580 17.83 -32.54 -4.11
CA ASN A 580 18.46 -33.82 -3.75
C ASN A 580 19.93 -33.68 -3.29
N ARG A 581 20.25 -32.55 -2.67
CA ARG A 581 21.56 -32.26 -2.08
C ARG A 581 21.53 -32.60 -0.60
N ALA A 582 22.65 -33.09 -0.06
CA ALA A 582 22.79 -33.36 1.36
C ALA A 582 22.82 -32.06 2.20
N LEU A 583 23.31 -30.96 1.62
CA LEU A 583 23.53 -29.67 2.28
C LEU A 583 24.48 -29.86 3.46
N GLU A 584 25.72 -30.28 3.18
CA GLU A 584 26.73 -30.57 4.21
C GLU A 584 27.34 -29.28 4.79
N THR A 585 27.25 -28.17 4.06
CA THR A 585 27.79 -26.86 4.45
C THR A 585 26.73 -25.76 4.38
N TYR A 586 26.96 -24.68 5.14
CA TYR A 586 26.10 -23.50 5.08
C TYR A 586 26.11 -22.85 3.69
N GLU A 587 27.27 -22.86 3.02
CA GLU A 587 27.43 -22.33 1.67
C GLU A 587 26.56 -23.10 0.66
N GLU A 588 26.50 -24.44 0.75
CA GLU A 588 25.60 -25.24 -0.08
C GLU A 588 24.12 -24.91 0.17
N PHE A 589 23.75 -24.65 1.43
CA PHE A 589 22.40 -24.22 1.80
C PHE A 589 22.07 -22.86 1.18
N TRP A 590 22.98 -21.90 1.32
CA TRP A 590 22.82 -20.54 0.81
C TRP A 590 22.74 -20.50 -0.72
N GLU A 591 23.61 -21.24 -1.42
CA GLU A 591 23.54 -21.39 -2.88
C GLU A 591 22.20 -21.98 -3.32
N GLN A 592 21.68 -22.96 -2.58
CA GLN A 592 20.39 -23.58 -2.91
C GLN A 592 19.20 -22.64 -2.62
N TYR A 593 19.29 -21.82 -1.57
CA TYR A 593 18.34 -20.74 -1.28
C TYR A 593 18.29 -19.75 -2.44
N GLN A 594 19.45 -19.26 -2.89
CA GLN A 594 19.54 -18.36 -4.04
C GLN A 594 18.92 -19.02 -5.28
N ALA A 595 19.29 -20.26 -5.61
CA ALA A 595 18.77 -20.97 -6.77
C ALA A 595 17.24 -21.11 -6.76
N TYR A 596 16.64 -21.41 -5.60
CA TYR A 596 15.18 -21.47 -5.46
C TYR A 596 14.51 -20.10 -5.54
N TYR A 597 15.10 -19.08 -4.94
CA TYR A 597 14.58 -17.72 -5.03
C TYR A 597 14.61 -17.22 -6.48
N GLU A 598 15.73 -17.38 -7.19
CA GLU A 598 15.88 -17.01 -8.61
C GLU A 598 14.88 -17.77 -9.49
N PHE A 599 14.62 -19.05 -9.20
CA PHE A 599 13.61 -19.83 -9.90
C PHE A 599 12.20 -19.27 -9.68
N ILE A 600 11.83 -18.94 -8.44
CA ILE A 600 10.53 -18.35 -8.11
C ILE A 600 10.36 -17.00 -8.83
N VAL A 601 11.38 -16.14 -8.78
CA VAL A 601 11.37 -14.85 -9.50
C VAL A 601 11.25 -15.07 -11.01
N GLY A 602 11.98 -16.01 -11.58
CA GLY A 602 11.91 -16.33 -13.01
C GLY A 602 10.52 -16.82 -13.46
N ILE A 603 9.83 -17.61 -12.62
CA ILE A 603 8.44 -18.01 -12.86
C ILE A 603 7.53 -16.79 -12.81
N GLN A 604 7.57 -16.01 -11.73
CA GLN A 604 6.69 -14.85 -11.57
C GLN A 604 6.92 -13.78 -12.63
N LEU A 605 8.16 -13.47 -12.98
CA LEU A 605 8.48 -12.52 -14.04
C LEU A 605 7.87 -12.95 -15.37
N LYS A 606 7.98 -14.24 -15.71
CA LYS A 606 7.44 -14.79 -16.96
C LYS A 606 5.93 -14.59 -17.05
N PHE A 607 5.18 -14.91 -15.99
CA PHE A 607 3.74 -14.77 -15.98
C PHE A 607 3.30 -13.31 -15.78
N GLY A 608 4.00 -12.55 -14.95
CA GLY A 608 3.78 -11.11 -14.78
C GLY A 608 3.94 -10.33 -16.08
N ASN A 609 4.93 -10.68 -16.92
CA ASN A 609 5.08 -10.13 -18.26
C ASN A 609 3.85 -10.42 -19.15
N ILE A 610 3.30 -11.63 -19.11
CA ILE A 610 2.07 -11.97 -19.85
C ILE A 610 0.89 -11.13 -19.34
N GLN A 611 0.73 -11.04 -18.02
CA GLN A 611 -0.37 -10.32 -17.39
C GLN A 611 -0.37 -8.84 -17.77
N HIS A 612 0.77 -8.16 -17.64
CA HIS A 612 0.92 -6.74 -17.97
C HIS A 612 0.92 -6.48 -19.49
N ASP A 613 1.44 -7.40 -20.31
CA ASP A 613 1.31 -7.28 -21.77
C ASP A 613 -0.13 -7.42 -22.25
N LEU A 614 -0.96 -8.22 -21.58
CA LEU A 614 -2.39 -8.27 -21.86
C LEU A 614 -3.08 -7.00 -21.37
N HIS A 615 -2.73 -6.52 -20.18
CA HIS A 615 -3.29 -5.28 -19.63
C HIS A 615 -3.07 -4.10 -20.59
N ARG A 616 -1.85 -3.83 -21.04
CA ARG A 616 -1.57 -2.74 -21.99
C ARG A 616 -2.34 -2.84 -23.31
N LYS A 617 -2.62 -4.06 -23.78
CA LYS A 617 -3.31 -4.31 -25.06
C LYS A 617 -4.82 -4.13 -24.97
N TYR A 618 -5.41 -4.51 -23.85
CA TYR A 618 -6.87 -4.57 -23.69
C TYR A 618 -7.44 -3.44 -22.84
N LEU A 619 -6.69 -2.98 -21.83
CA LEU A 619 -7.12 -2.06 -20.79
C LEU A 619 -6.06 -0.96 -20.52
N PRO A 620 -5.56 -0.25 -21.55
CA PRO A 620 -4.58 0.81 -21.32
C PRO A 620 -5.18 1.91 -20.44
N THR A 621 -4.35 2.50 -19.58
CA THR A 621 -4.70 3.68 -18.80
C THR A 621 -4.67 4.91 -19.69
N LEU A 622 -5.79 5.60 -19.83
CA LEU A 622 -5.94 6.74 -20.74
C LEU A 622 -5.81 8.05 -19.98
N PHE A 623 -6.60 8.24 -18.92
CA PHE A 623 -6.56 9.48 -18.15
C PHE A 623 -5.28 9.56 -17.31
N GLY A 624 -4.84 8.46 -16.69
CA GLY A 624 -3.54 8.39 -16.02
C GLY A 624 -2.37 8.68 -16.95
N SER A 625 -2.44 8.21 -18.20
CA SER A 625 -1.45 8.57 -19.21
C SER A 625 -1.52 10.04 -19.59
N ALA A 626 -2.71 10.62 -19.75
CA ALA A 626 -2.89 12.02 -20.10
C ALA A 626 -2.30 12.99 -19.07
N THR A 627 -2.28 12.62 -17.80
CA THR A 627 -1.74 13.46 -16.72
C THR A 627 -0.26 13.20 -16.47
N THR A 628 0.28 12.06 -16.90
CA THR A 628 1.69 11.70 -16.69
C THR A 628 2.60 12.41 -17.71
N PRO A 629 3.60 13.20 -17.25
CA PRO A 629 4.59 13.82 -18.12
C PRO A 629 5.24 12.84 -19.10
N GLY A 630 5.41 13.27 -20.35
CA GLY A 630 5.99 12.49 -21.45
C GLY A 630 4.95 11.78 -22.33
N CYS A 631 3.82 11.32 -21.77
CA CYS A 631 2.83 10.54 -22.52
C CYS A 631 2.16 11.38 -23.62
N LEU A 632 1.69 12.58 -23.31
CA LEU A 632 1.12 13.50 -24.31
C LEU A 632 2.17 13.99 -25.32
N ASP A 633 3.43 14.12 -24.90
CA ASP A 633 4.51 14.57 -25.78
C ASP A 633 4.86 13.50 -26.84
N LYS A 634 4.88 12.23 -26.43
CA LYS A 634 5.21 11.08 -27.30
C LYS A 634 3.99 10.49 -28.03
N GLY A 635 2.79 10.67 -27.49
CA GLY A 635 1.56 10.06 -28.01
C GLY A 635 1.38 8.59 -27.64
N HIS A 636 1.96 8.16 -26.52
CA HIS A 636 1.85 6.78 -26.04
C HIS A 636 1.35 6.76 -24.61
N ASP A 637 0.59 5.73 -24.24
CA ASP A 637 0.25 5.47 -22.84
C ASP A 637 1.46 4.97 -22.05
N ILE A 638 1.30 4.97 -20.72
CA ILE A 638 2.35 4.60 -19.76
C ILE A 638 2.95 3.21 -20.07
N GLU A 639 2.13 2.22 -20.39
CA GLU A 639 2.59 0.83 -20.61
C GLU A 639 3.15 0.61 -22.03
N HIS A 640 3.00 1.61 -22.90
CA HIS A 640 3.72 1.75 -24.17
C HIS A 640 4.88 2.77 -24.07
N ARG A 641 5.46 2.93 -22.87
CA ARG A 641 6.63 3.77 -22.59
C ARG A 641 6.41 5.27 -22.83
N GLY A 642 5.17 5.73 -22.65
CA GLY A 642 4.81 7.14 -22.74
C GLY A 642 5.48 8.00 -21.67
N ALA A 643 5.59 7.51 -20.43
CA ALA A 643 6.12 8.28 -19.31
C ALA A 643 7.57 8.72 -19.52
N LEU A 644 8.01 9.77 -18.83
CA LEU A 644 9.42 10.19 -18.83
C LEU A 644 10.33 9.09 -18.30
N TYR A 645 9.91 8.41 -17.24
CA TYR A 645 10.65 7.30 -16.62
C TYR A 645 9.77 6.04 -16.54
N ASN A 646 10.26 4.93 -17.06
CA ASN A 646 9.56 3.64 -17.19
C ASN A 646 10.31 2.50 -16.49
N SER A 647 11.57 2.71 -16.15
CA SER A 647 12.45 1.76 -15.45
C SER A 647 11.99 1.41 -14.04
N THR A 648 11.05 2.17 -13.48
CA THR A 648 10.44 1.92 -12.17
C THR A 648 9.22 1.00 -12.25
N PHE A 649 8.80 0.51 -13.42
CA PHE A 649 7.55 -0.24 -13.52
C PHE A 649 7.58 -1.62 -12.85
N PHE A 650 8.65 -2.41 -13.03
CA PHE A 650 8.76 -3.74 -12.45
C PHE A 650 9.78 -3.81 -11.31
N GLY A 651 9.39 -4.42 -10.20
CA GLY A 651 10.26 -4.71 -9.08
C GLY A 651 10.09 -6.13 -8.56
N VAL A 652 10.94 -6.53 -7.62
CA VAL A 652 10.85 -7.80 -6.87
C VAL A 652 10.54 -7.46 -5.43
N GLU A 653 9.30 -7.74 -5.01
CA GLU A 653 8.85 -7.54 -3.64
C GLU A 653 9.28 -8.71 -2.74
N SER A 654 9.85 -8.37 -1.58
CA SER A 654 10.21 -9.35 -0.55
C SER A 654 9.50 -9.06 0.78
N THR A 655 9.32 -10.09 1.59
CA THR A 655 8.73 -9.99 2.94
C THR A 655 9.29 -11.07 3.87
N GLY A 656 9.28 -10.81 5.18
CA GLY A 656 9.86 -11.72 6.18
C GLY A 656 11.39 -11.80 6.15
N THR A 657 12.07 -10.74 5.68
CA THR A 657 13.53 -10.66 5.58
C THR A 657 14.22 -10.95 6.91
N VAL A 658 13.75 -10.35 8.01
CA VAL A 658 14.36 -10.54 9.33
C VAL A 658 14.21 -11.96 9.87
N ASN A 659 13.07 -12.62 9.66
CA ASN A 659 12.92 -14.03 10.02
C ASN A 659 13.86 -14.94 9.22
N MET A 660 14.08 -14.63 7.94
CA MET A 660 15.08 -15.34 7.13
C MET A 660 16.50 -15.13 7.67
N VAL A 661 16.91 -13.88 7.96
CA VAL A 661 18.23 -13.60 8.55
C VAL A 661 18.42 -14.36 9.86
N ASN A 662 17.43 -14.29 10.75
CA ASN A 662 17.47 -14.99 12.03
C ASN A 662 17.50 -16.51 11.87
N SER A 663 16.79 -17.04 10.87
CA SER A 663 16.76 -18.49 10.59
C SER A 663 18.09 -18.98 10.05
N LEU A 664 18.69 -18.24 9.11
CA LEU A 664 20.02 -18.53 8.58
C LEU A 664 21.09 -18.42 9.67
N ALA A 665 20.98 -17.43 10.57
CA ALA A 665 21.88 -17.29 11.70
C ALA A 665 21.82 -18.50 12.66
N ALA A 666 20.60 -18.97 12.98
CA ALA A 666 20.38 -20.15 13.81
C ALA A 666 20.91 -21.42 13.14
N LEU A 667 20.62 -21.65 11.85
CA LEU A 667 21.13 -22.80 11.10
C LEU A 667 22.66 -22.79 11.04
N LYS A 668 23.26 -21.65 10.64
CA LYS A 668 24.71 -21.51 10.51
C LYS A 668 25.41 -21.84 11.83
N LYS A 669 24.94 -21.28 12.94
CA LYS A 669 25.55 -21.46 14.25
C LYS A 669 25.33 -22.88 14.81
N LEU A 670 24.07 -23.30 14.93
CA LEU A 670 23.70 -24.50 15.69
C LEU A 670 23.93 -25.80 14.91
N VAL A 671 23.81 -25.77 13.58
CA VAL A 671 23.95 -26.96 12.73
C VAL A 671 25.34 -27.04 12.12
N TYR A 672 25.80 -25.98 11.45
CA TYR A 672 27.02 -26.06 10.63
C TYR A 672 28.31 -25.72 11.41
N GLU A 673 28.29 -24.74 12.31
CA GLU A 673 29.49 -24.32 13.07
C GLU A 673 29.69 -25.11 14.37
N GLU A 674 28.66 -25.18 15.22
CA GLU A 674 28.74 -25.86 16.52
C GLU A 674 28.44 -27.37 16.43
N GLY A 675 27.65 -27.80 15.42
CA GLY A 675 27.24 -29.19 15.27
C GLY A 675 26.39 -29.72 16.43
N THR A 676 25.73 -28.82 17.17
CA THR A 676 24.87 -29.14 18.32
C THR A 676 23.66 -29.96 17.89
N TYR A 677 23.14 -29.69 16.69
CA TYR A 677 22.04 -30.42 16.07
C TYR A 677 22.38 -30.76 14.62
N SER A 678 21.91 -31.91 14.16
CA SER A 678 21.90 -32.27 12.74
C SER A 678 20.79 -31.54 11.99
N LEU A 679 20.94 -31.45 10.66
CA LEU A 679 19.90 -30.87 9.80
C LEU A 679 18.58 -31.66 9.88
N ASP A 680 18.64 -32.97 10.11
CA ASP A 680 17.47 -33.83 10.25
C ASP A 680 16.75 -33.61 11.60
N GLU A 681 17.48 -33.40 12.69
CA GLU A 681 16.87 -32.99 13.98
C GLU A 681 16.19 -31.62 13.87
N MET A 682 16.78 -30.68 13.13
CA MET A 682 16.16 -29.37 12.89
C MET A 682 14.88 -29.49 12.03
N ARG A 683 14.90 -30.34 10.98
CA ARG A 683 13.74 -30.63 10.13
C ARG A 683 12.60 -31.24 10.93
N ASP A 684 12.92 -32.23 11.78
CA ASP A 684 11.96 -32.92 12.63
C ASP A 684 11.33 -31.96 13.66
N ALA A 685 12.14 -31.10 14.29
CA ALA A 685 11.65 -30.09 15.21
C ALA A 685 10.70 -29.09 14.52
N ILE A 686 11.00 -28.66 13.30
CA ILE A 686 10.14 -27.77 12.51
C ILE A 686 8.83 -28.46 12.13
N GLU A 687 8.88 -29.70 11.63
CA GLU A 687 7.72 -30.46 11.20
C GLU A 687 6.75 -30.73 12.38
N ASN A 688 7.29 -30.93 13.59
CA ASN A 688 6.52 -31.09 14.81
C ASN A 688 6.17 -29.76 15.51
N ASN A 689 6.46 -28.60 14.88
CA ASN A 689 6.23 -27.27 15.43
C ASN A 689 6.84 -27.09 16.84
N PHE A 690 8.02 -27.66 17.05
CA PHE A 690 8.72 -27.71 18.34
C PHE A 690 7.86 -28.25 19.50
N GLY A 691 6.88 -29.11 19.21
CA GLY A 691 5.97 -29.65 20.22
C GLY A 691 4.84 -28.69 20.65
N PHE A 692 4.61 -27.58 19.96
CA PHE A 692 3.54 -26.62 20.26
C PHE A 692 2.30 -26.84 19.37
N TYR A 693 1.15 -26.38 19.86
CA TYR A 693 -0.01 -26.18 19.00
C TYR A 693 0.28 -25.06 18.00
N THR A 694 -0.37 -25.10 16.85
CA THR A 694 -0.27 -24.04 15.84
C THR A 694 -1.01 -22.78 16.30
N ALA A 695 -0.61 -21.61 15.81
CA ALA A 695 -1.26 -20.34 16.12
C ALA A 695 -2.77 -20.35 15.83
N SER A 696 -3.18 -21.03 14.75
CA SER A 696 -4.58 -21.18 14.34
C SER A 696 -5.40 -22.03 15.33
N GLU A 697 -4.81 -23.08 15.92
CA GLU A 697 -5.49 -23.92 16.92
C GLU A 697 -5.70 -23.17 18.23
N ILE A 698 -4.74 -22.31 18.61
CA ILE A 698 -4.82 -21.46 19.81
C ILE A 698 -5.72 -20.25 19.55
N GLY A 699 -5.80 -19.81 18.30
CA GLY A 699 -6.44 -18.56 17.91
C GLY A 699 -5.65 -17.34 18.35
N SER A 700 -4.31 -17.42 18.44
CA SER A 700 -3.41 -16.30 18.76
C SER A 700 -2.17 -16.34 17.88
N TYR A 701 -1.79 -15.19 17.30
CA TYR A 701 -0.74 -15.09 16.28
C TYR A 701 0.56 -14.43 16.79
N SER A 702 0.70 -14.32 18.12
CA SER A 702 1.90 -13.85 18.82
C SER A 702 2.62 -15.01 19.53
N MET A 703 3.95 -14.97 19.58
CA MET A 703 4.79 -15.94 20.29
C MET A 703 4.43 -16.10 21.77
N SER A 704 4.03 -15.03 22.46
CA SER A 704 3.83 -15.04 23.91
C SER A 704 2.65 -15.89 24.38
N GLU A 705 1.67 -16.11 23.51
CA GLU A 705 0.44 -16.84 23.83
C GLU A 705 0.46 -18.29 23.36
N GLN A 706 1.59 -18.76 22.81
CA GLN A 706 1.69 -20.12 22.28
C GLN A 706 1.77 -21.14 23.42
N VAL A 707 1.11 -22.27 23.21
CA VAL A 707 0.87 -23.31 24.22
C VAL A 707 1.47 -24.63 23.74
N GLN A 708 2.22 -25.27 24.63
CA GLN A 708 2.89 -26.54 24.35
C GLN A 708 1.90 -27.70 24.37
N LYS A 709 2.07 -28.70 23.51
CA LYS A 709 1.34 -29.97 23.59
C LYS A 709 1.84 -30.78 24.80
N PRO A 710 1.02 -31.65 25.40
CA PRO A 710 1.44 -32.48 26.54
C PRO A 710 2.71 -33.30 26.30
N GLU A 711 2.91 -33.76 25.05
CA GLU A 711 4.05 -34.59 24.64
C GLU A 711 5.20 -33.76 24.02
N GLY A 712 5.12 -32.42 24.01
CA GLY A 712 6.02 -31.55 23.25
C GLY A 712 7.37 -31.22 23.90
N GLY A 713 7.63 -31.70 25.12
CA GLY A 713 8.80 -31.31 25.93
C GLY A 713 10.16 -31.70 25.34
N GLU A 714 10.20 -32.66 24.42
CA GLU A 714 11.46 -33.11 23.80
C GLU A 714 12.15 -32.03 22.96
N TYR A 715 11.38 -31.09 22.39
CA TYR A 715 11.92 -30.00 21.56
C TYR A 715 12.26 -28.74 22.35
N ASP A 716 12.07 -28.71 23.68
CA ASP A 716 12.28 -27.52 24.50
C ASP A 716 13.71 -26.99 24.41
N GLN A 717 14.69 -27.88 24.27
CA GLN A 717 16.09 -27.49 24.19
C GLN A 717 16.43 -26.85 22.84
N ILE A 718 16.09 -27.52 21.74
CA ILE A 718 16.35 -26.98 20.40
C ILE A 718 15.61 -25.68 20.17
N LEU A 719 14.35 -25.54 20.63
CA LEU A 719 13.62 -24.27 20.53
C LEU A 719 14.31 -23.14 21.30
N SER A 720 14.74 -23.42 22.53
CA SER A 720 15.42 -22.44 23.39
C SER A 720 16.76 -21.99 22.77
N ASP A 721 17.50 -22.90 22.17
CA ASP A 721 18.76 -22.59 21.49
C ASP A 721 18.52 -21.82 20.18
N CYS A 722 17.48 -22.17 19.42
CA CYS A 722 17.06 -21.39 18.24
C CYS A 722 16.66 -19.96 18.61
N LEU A 723 15.91 -19.75 19.69
CA LEU A 723 15.52 -18.43 20.17
C LEU A 723 16.71 -17.63 20.73
N ALA A 724 17.72 -18.30 21.30
CA ALA A 724 18.93 -17.69 21.84
C ALA A 724 20.04 -17.46 20.81
N ALA A 725 19.98 -18.09 19.63
CA ALA A 725 20.91 -17.85 18.54
C ALA A 725 20.94 -16.35 18.16
N PRO A 726 22.03 -15.86 17.55
CA PRO A 726 22.16 -14.47 17.11
C PRO A 726 20.91 -13.98 16.35
N LYS A 727 20.46 -12.78 16.68
CA LYS A 727 19.28 -12.14 16.07
C LYS A 727 19.67 -10.79 15.48
N PHE A 728 19.02 -10.43 14.39
CA PHE A 728 19.04 -9.08 13.84
C PHE A 728 18.44 -8.07 14.85
N GLY A 729 18.93 -6.83 14.83
CA GLY A 729 18.36 -5.73 15.61
C GLY A 729 19.00 -5.51 16.98
N VAL A 730 20.14 -6.14 17.26
CA VAL A 730 20.90 -5.96 18.50
C VAL A 730 22.37 -5.58 18.26
N GLY A 731 22.71 -5.09 17.05
CA GLY A 731 24.07 -4.75 16.65
C GLY A 731 25.02 -5.93 16.76
N ASP A 732 24.57 -7.12 16.33
CA ASP A 732 25.40 -8.33 16.33
C ASP A 732 25.99 -8.54 14.93
N PRO A 733 27.33 -8.39 14.77
CA PRO A 733 27.98 -8.57 13.47
C PRO A 733 27.71 -9.92 12.81
N TYR A 734 27.34 -10.95 13.58
CA TYR A 734 27.03 -12.27 13.05
C TYR A 734 25.73 -12.28 12.22
N ALA A 735 24.63 -11.79 12.79
CA ALA A 735 23.34 -11.70 12.08
C ALA A 735 23.38 -10.60 11.01
N ASP A 736 24.04 -9.47 11.31
CA ASP A 736 24.14 -8.34 10.40
C ASP A 736 25.00 -8.69 9.17
N GLY A 737 26.03 -9.53 9.33
CA GLY A 737 26.82 -10.06 8.22
C GLY A 737 26.01 -10.94 7.25
N ILE A 738 25.03 -11.71 7.75
CA ILE A 738 24.11 -12.49 6.91
C ILE A 738 23.19 -11.56 6.13
N LEU A 739 22.68 -10.50 6.76
CA LEU A 739 21.88 -9.49 6.07
C LEU A 739 22.70 -8.81 4.96
N GLN A 740 23.95 -8.40 5.24
CA GLN A 740 24.83 -7.82 4.21
C GLN A 740 25.06 -8.75 3.02
N GLU A 741 25.24 -10.04 3.27
CA GLU A 741 25.40 -11.04 2.22
C GLU A 741 24.14 -11.19 1.37
N TYR A 742 22.97 -11.25 2.02
CA TYR A 742 21.68 -11.27 1.35
C TYR A 742 21.48 -10.02 0.48
N GLU A 743 21.66 -8.83 1.04
CA GLU A 743 21.44 -7.57 0.32
C GLU A 743 22.39 -7.39 -0.86
N LYS A 744 23.66 -7.80 -0.70
CA LYS A 744 24.64 -7.75 -1.80
C LYS A 744 24.23 -8.60 -3.00
N TRP A 745 23.58 -9.74 -2.77
CA TRP A 745 23.04 -10.59 -3.84
C TRP A 745 21.68 -10.07 -4.33
N PHE A 746 20.74 -9.81 -3.41
CA PHE A 746 19.36 -9.45 -3.71
C PHE A 746 19.23 -8.07 -4.38
N CYS A 747 20.09 -7.10 -4.06
CA CYS A 747 20.09 -5.81 -4.76
C CYS A 747 20.66 -5.90 -6.18
N LYS A 748 21.48 -6.90 -6.48
CA LYS A 748 22.13 -7.08 -7.79
C LYS A 748 21.33 -7.98 -8.73
N PHE A 749 20.78 -9.08 -8.22
CA PHE A 749 20.14 -10.11 -9.03
C PHE A 749 18.95 -9.59 -9.87
N PRO A 750 17.96 -8.84 -9.32
CA PRO A 750 16.82 -8.32 -10.10
C PRO A 750 17.25 -7.45 -11.27
N ARG A 751 18.33 -6.67 -11.13
CA ARG A 751 18.84 -5.76 -12.16
C ARG A 751 19.34 -6.47 -13.42
N ALA A 752 19.64 -7.76 -13.31
CA ALA A 752 20.00 -8.60 -14.45
C ALA A 752 18.77 -9.07 -15.26
N LEU A 753 17.56 -8.96 -14.71
CA LEU A 753 16.32 -9.36 -15.36
C LEU A 753 15.69 -8.21 -16.15
N ARG A 754 14.75 -8.53 -17.05
CA ARG A 754 14.06 -7.55 -17.90
C ARG A 754 12.55 -7.74 -17.87
N SER A 755 11.82 -6.64 -17.73
CA SER A 755 10.35 -6.59 -17.82
C SER A 755 9.86 -6.69 -19.28
N PHE A 756 8.54 -6.71 -19.49
CA PHE A 756 7.94 -6.66 -20.83
C PHE A 756 8.24 -5.36 -21.60
N MET A 757 8.72 -4.31 -20.91
CA MET A 757 9.18 -3.06 -21.51
C MET A 757 10.68 -3.02 -21.79
N ASP A 758 11.39 -4.13 -21.54
CA ASP A 758 12.86 -4.27 -21.61
C ASP A 758 13.61 -3.37 -20.61
N GLU A 759 13.02 -3.16 -19.44
CA GLU A 759 13.64 -2.38 -18.36
C GLU A 759 14.18 -3.29 -17.24
N PRO A 760 15.32 -2.93 -16.60
CA PRO A 760 15.87 -3.68 -15.48
C PRO A 760 14.94 -3.67 -14.28
N LEU A 761 14.79 -4.82 -13.62
CA LEU A 761 14.06 -4.91 -12.35
C LEU A 761 14.92 -4.39 -11.19
N TYR A 762 14.29 -4.12 -10.06
CA TYR A 762 14.93 -3.66 -8.83
C TYR A 762 14.22 -4.26 -7.61
N PRO A 763 14.84 -4.29 -6.42
CA PRO A 763 14.19 -4.81 -5.21
C PRO A 763 13.26 -3.77 -4.56
N CYS A 764 12.16 -4.26 -3.98
CA CYS A 764 11.26 -3.53 -3.09
C CYS A 764 11.08 -4.34 -1.80
N GLN A 765 11.22 -3.71 -0.64
CA GLN A 765 11.31 -4.41 0.64
C GLN A 765 10.37 -3.79 1.68
N ILE A 766 9.13 -4.26 1.69
CA ILE A 766 8.05 -3.80 2.58
C ILE A 766 7.23 -5.00 3.03
N SER A 767 6.47 -4.88 4.11
CA SER A 767 5.54 -5.96 4.49
C SER A 767 4.09 -5.65 4.13
N VAL A 768 3.66 -4.39 4.24
CA VAL A 768 2.22 -4.06 4.36
C VAL A 768 1.61 -5.00 5.43
N SER A 769 0.54 -5.75 5.14
CA SER A 769 0.03 -6.82 6.03
C SER A 769 0.40 -8.24 5.56
N THR A 770 1.32 -8.38 4.60
CA THR A 770 1.71 -9.70 4.04
C THR A 770 2.43 -10.59 5.04
N HIS A 771 3.14 -10.01 6.01
CA HIS A 771 3.77 -10.73 7.12
C HIS A 771 2.75 -11.53 7.96
N GLY A 772 1.51 -11.03 8.07
CA GLY A 772 0.39 -11.76 8.67
C GLY A 772 -0.13 -12.86 7.76
N VAL A 773 -0.39 -12.57 6.47
CA VAL A 773 -0.93 -13.56 5.52
C VAL A 773 0.04 -14.72 5.32
N PHE A 774 1.33 -14.46 5.09
CA PHE A 774 2.31 -15.51 4.87
C PHE A 774 2.75 -16.19 6.16
N GLY A 775 2.98 -15.45 7.24
CA GLY A 775 3.36 -16.04 8.54
C GLY A 775 2.32 -17.01 9.09
N ASN A 776 1.03 -16.67 8.95
CA ASN A 776 -0.09 -17.53 9.35
C ASN A 776 -0.18 -18.83 8.55
N ASN A 777 0.37 -18.84 7.34
CA ASN A 777 0.32 -19.96 6.41
C ASN A 777 1.70 -20.59 6.20
N GLU A 778 2.59 -20.45 7.17
CA GLU A 778 3.94 -21.02 7.14
C GLU A 778 4.18 -21.91 8.37
N VAL A 779 4.87 -23.03 8.16
CA VAL A 779 5.30 -23.92 9.25
C VAL A 779 6.39 -23.25 10.08
N ALA A 780 6.73 -23.82 11.24
CA ALA A 780 7.78 -23.26 12.09
C ALA A 780 9.08 -22.96 11.32
N THR A 781 9.86 -21.98 11.77
CA THR A 781 11.12 -21.58 11.11
C THR A 781 12.31 -21.74 12.05
N PRO A 782 13.54 -21.92 11.51
CA PRO A 782 14.74 -22.16 12.32
C PRO A 782 15.10 -21.05 13.32
N ASP A 783 14.54 -19.84 13.17
CA ASP A 783 14.67 -18.75 14.14
C ASP A 783 13.90 -18.99 15.45
N GLY A 784 13.14 -20.09 15.55
CA GLY A 784 12.31 -20.44 16.69
C GLY A 784 10.89 -19.91 16.60
N ARG A 785 10.51 -19.22 15.51
CA ARG A 785 9.12 -18.82 15.29
C ARG A 785 8.25 -20.06 15.05
N LEU A 786 7.15 -20.15 15.80
CA LEU A 786 6.21 -21.26 15.73
C LEU A 786 5.23 -21.14 14.55
N ALA A 787 4.74 -22.26 14.06
CA ALA A 787 3.85 -22.38 12.91
C ALA A 787 2.60 -21.50 13.05
N GLY A 788 2.33 -20.72 12.01
CA GLY A 788 1.21 -19.79 11.95
C GLY A 788 1.38 -18.48 12.73
N VAL A 789 2.47 -18.26 13.46
CA VAL A 789 2.77 -16.93 14.06
C VAL A 789 3.11 -15.93 12.95
N THR A 790 2.78 -14.67 13.10
CA THR A 790 3.15 -13.66 12.09
C THR A 790 4.67 -13.59 11.86
N PHE A 791 5.10 -13.22 10.64
CA PHE A 791 6.48 -12.79 10.45
C PHE A 791 6.72 -11.42 11.10
N ALA A 792 7.99 -11.07 11.29
CA ALA A 792 8.40 -9.71 11.61
C ALA A 792 7.79 -8.74 10.59
N ASP A 793 7.29 -7.62 11.10
CA ASP A 793 6.78 -6.57 10.26
C ASP A 793 7.92 -5.91 9.45
N ALA A 794 7.55 -5.23 8.37
CA ALA A 794 8.47 -4.48 7.54
C ALA A 794 9.64 -5.33 6.97
N SER A 795 10.77 -4.70 6.67
CA SER A 795 11.98 -5.39 6.18
C SER A 795 13.19 -5.21 7.09
N MET A 796 13.22 -4.12 7.86
CA MET A 796 14.30 -3.75 8.79
C MET A 796 13.80 -3.53 10.24
N SER A 797 12.58 -3.96 10.57
CA SER A 797 12.12 -4.05 11.97
C SER A 797 12.63 -5.33 12.62
N ALA A 798 12.96 -5.27 13.92
CA ALA A 798 13.29 -6.49 14.64
C ALA A 798 12.09 -7.44 14.74
N ALA A 799 12.36 -8.74 14.79
CA ALA A 799 11.31 -9.70 15.15
C ALA A 799 10.84 -9.41 16.60
N PRO A 800 9.53 -9.44 16.88
CA PRO A 800 9.01 -9.06 18.19
C PRO A 800 9.73 -9.73 19.37
N GLY A 801 10.29 -8.94 20.28
CA GLY A 801 11.00 -9.41 21.49
C GLY A 801 12.47 -9.83 21.28
N THR A 802 13.04 -9.60 20.10
CA THR A 802 14.46 -9.90 19.78
C THR A 802 15.40 -8.70 19.92
N ASP A 803 14.88 -7.48 19.77
CA ASP A 803 15.59 -6.19 19.94
C ASP A 803 15.78 -5.83 21.42
N ARG A 804 16.79 -6.45 22.05
CA ARG A 804 17.04 -6.32 23.50
C ARG A 804 18.10 -5.29 23.90
N LYS A 805 18.76 -4.64 22.93
CA LYS A 805 19.84 -3.66 23.17
C LYS A 805 19.46 -2.21 22.83
N GLY A 806 18.17 -1.96 22.58
CA GLY A 806 17.65 -0.62 22.37
C GLY A 806 17.66 -0.15 20.92
N PRO A 807 17.13 1.06 20.67
CA PRO A 807 16.77 1.50 19.33
C PRO A 807 18.00 1.78 18.45
N TYR A 808 19.09 2.29 19.03
CA TYR A 808 20.32 2.56 18.29
C TYR A 808 21.03 1.28 17.82
N ALA A 809 20.94 0.18 18.57
CA ALA A 809 21.47 -1.11 18.14
C ALA A 809 20.66 -1.69 16.98
N LEU A 810 19.34 -1.46 16.97
CA LEU A 810 18.49 -1.76 15.82
C LEU A 810 18.86 -0.92 14.60
N PHE A 811 19.15 0.37 14.78
CA PHE A 811 19.59 1.25 13.69
C PHE A 811 20.93 0.82 13.09
N GLU A 812 21.90 0.43 13.93
CA GLU A 812 23.19 -0.10 13.48
C GLU A 812 23.02 -1.35 12.62
N SER A 813 22.19 -2.30 13.07
CA SER A 813 21.87 -3.50 12.30
C SER A 813 21.16 -3.18 10.98
N ALA A 814 20.18 -2.28 10.99
CA ALA A 814 19.42 -1.90 9.79
C ALA A 814 20.27 -1.12 8.76
N CYS A 815 21.23 -0.32 9.22
CA CYS A 815 22.10 0.50 8.37
C CYS A 815 23.43 -0.19 8.03
N CYS A 816 23.53 -1.50 8.21
CA CYS A 816 24.74 -2.26 7.91
C CYS A 816 25.02 -2.38 6.40
N TRP A 817 24.10 -1.92 5.54
CA TRP A 817 24.19 -1.92 4.08
C TRP A 817 23.67 -0.59 3.51
N ASP A 818 24.01 -0.30 2.24
CA ASP A 818 23.57 0.91 1.55
C ASP A 818 22.15 0.73 0.98
N GLN A 819 21.19 1.33 1.68
CA GLN A 819 19.77 1.20 1.39
C GLN A 819 19.34 1.87 0.08
N SER A 820 20.19 2.68 -0.57
CA SER A 820 19.89 3.29 -1.88
C SER A 820 19.90 2.28 -3.03
N GLN A 821 20.47 1.08 -2.80
CA GLN A 821 20.49 0.01 -3.79
C GLN A 821 19.13 -0.66 -3.98
N SER A 822 18.20 -0.42 -3.05
CA SER A 822 16.80 -0.84 -3.10
C SER A 822 15.88 0.36 -3.24
N GLN A 823 14.68 0.15 -3.77
CA GLN A 823 13.69 1.23 -3.86
C GLN A 823 13.35 1.81 -2.47
N ASN A 824 13.33 0.92 -1.48
CA ASN A 824 13.01 1.22 -0.10
C ASN A 824 13.53 0.12 0.84
N SER A 825 13.49 0.45 2.13
CA SER A 825 13.52 -0.47 3.26
C SER A 825 12.52 0.07 4.31
N GLN A 826 11.90 -0.78 5.11
CA GLN A 826 10.85 -0.36 6.03
C GLN A 826 11.21 -0.70 7.47
N MET A 827 11.04 0.26 8.38
CA MET A 827 11.15 0.07 9.83
C MET A 827 9.91 0.61 10.55
N ASN A 828 9.40 -0.17 11.50
CA ASN A 828 8.42 0.26 12.49
C ASN A 828 9.04 0.26 13.88
N MET A 829 8.62 1.21 14.69
CA MET A 829 8.91 1.22 16.12
C MET A 829 7.64 1.51 16.93
N LYS A 830 7.51 0.92 18.11
CA LYS A 830 6.43 1.23 19.05
C LYS A 830 7.00 1.88 20.30
N ILE A 831 6.54 3.09 20.59
CA ILE A 831 7.00 3.91 21.71
C ILE A 831 5.85 4.03 22.72
N HIS A 832 6.18 3.84 23.99
CA HIS A 832 5.23 4.08 25.07
C HIS A 832 4.97 5.60 25.21
N PRO A 833 3.72 6.07 25.40
CA PRO A 833 3.41 7.51 25.44
C PRO A 833 4.25 8.32 26.44
N THR A 834 4.67 7.72 27.55
CA THR A 834 5.51 8.40 28.56
C THR A 834 6.92 8.73 28.07
N ALA A 835 7.46 7.98 27.11
CA ALA A 835 8.84 8.12 26.66
C ALA A 835 9.09 9.43 25.90
N ILE A 836 8.04 9.97 25.27
CA ILE A 836 8.09 11.16 24.41
C ILE A 836 7.12 12.26 24.84
N LYS A 837 6.67 12.23 26.10
CA LYS A 837 5.76 13.25 26.65
C LYS A 837 6.46 14.61 26.73
N SER A 838 5.71 15.71 26.59
CA SER A 838 6.20 17.11 26.59
C SER A 838 7.08 17.50 25.40
N ASP A 839 7.44 18.78 25.30
CA ASP A 839 8.32 19.33 24.26
C ASP A 839 9.70 18.68 24.24
N VAL A 840 10.22 18.28 25.41
CA VAL A 840 11.50 17.56 25.50
C VAL A 840 11.39 16.20 24.82
N GLY A 841 10.27 15.49 25.02
CA GLY A 841 10.01 14.22 24.36
C GLY A 841 9.80 14.37 22.84
N THR A 842 9.17 15.46 22.38
CA THR A 842 9.10 15.81 20.96
C THR A 842 10.50 15.93 20.35
N LYS A 843 11.41 16.61 21.06
CA LYS A 843 12.80 16.74 20.62
C LYS A 843 13.54 15.41 20.61
N HIS A 844 13.39 14.57 21.64
CA HIS A 844 14.01 13.24 21.66
C HIS A 844 13.55 12.37 20.47
N LEU A 845 12.26 12.43 20.11
CA LEU A 845 11.75 11.74 18.94
C LEU A 845 12.37 12.27 17.65
N ALA A 846 12.48 13.60 17.50
CA ALA A 846 13.13 14.21 16.33
C ALA A 846 14.63 13.84 16.23
N ASP A 847 15.34 13.80 17.36
CA ASP A 847 16.74 13.40 17.45
C ASP A 847 16.92 11.90 17.13
N LEU A 848 15.99 11.04 17.58
CA LEU A 848 15.96 9.62 17.25
C LEU A 848 15.79 9.40 15.73
N VAL A 849 14.85 10.11 15.11
CA VAL A 849 14.65 10.09 13.65
C VAL A 849 15.92 10.56 12.94
N ARG A 850 16.51 11.68 13.37
CA ARG A 850 17.76 12.21 12.81
C ARG A 850 18.88 11.17 12.88
N ALA A 851 19.05 10.49 14.02
CA ALA A 851 20.09 9.48 14.19
C ALA A 851 19.97 8.35 13.16
N TYR A 852 18.76 7.85 12.91
CA TYR A 852 18.51 6.83 11.89
C TYR A 852 18.75 7.35 10.47
N MET A 853 18.25 8.54 10.13
CA MET A 853 18.36 9.09 8.79
C MET A 853 19.80 9.47 8.41
N VAL A 854 20.58 10.04 9.35
CA VAL A 854 22.00 10.34 9.13
C VAL A 854 22.81 9.05 8.92
N SER A 855 22.42 7.96 9.58
CA SER A 855 23.07 6.65 9.43
C SER A 855 22.79 5.99 8.08
N GLY A 856 21.93 6.55 7.23
CA GLY A 856 21.57 6.01 5.92
C GLY A 856 20.31 5.15 5.91
N GLY A 857 19.56 5.12 7.02
CA GLY A 857 18.24 4.51 7.06
C GLY A 857 17.28 5.20 6.09
N PHE A 858 16.52 4.43 5.32
CA PHE A 858 15.57 4.95 4.32
C PHE A 858 14.27 5.43 4.96
N HIS A 859 13.64 4.63 5.82
CA HIS A 859 12.33 4.96 6.37
C HIS A 859 12.12 4.46 7.79
N ILE A 860 11.44 5.29 8.60
CA ILE A 860 10.99 4.95 9.95
C ILE A 860 9.60 5.55 10.22
N GLN A 861 8.75 4.78 10.91
CA GLN A 861 7.43 5.21 11.38
C GLN A 861 7.12 4.63 12.76
N PHE A 862 6.21 5.28 13.49
CA PHE A 862 6.00 5.02 14.91
C PHE A 862 4.56 4.68 15.25
N ASN A 863 4.37 3.74 16.18
CA ASN A 863 3.18 3.66 17.02
C ASN A 863 3.47 4.34 18.35
N VAL A 864 2.63 5.27 18.79
CA VAL A 864 2.69 5.86 20.13
C VAL A 864 1.44 5.43 20.89
N VAL A 865 1.54 4.33 21.61
CA VAL A 865 0.39 3.69 22.26
C VAL A 865 0.85 2.76 23.37
N ASP A 866 0.09 2.74 24.47
CA ASP A 866 0.24 1.72 25.51
C ASP A 866 -0.37 0.40 25.02
N SER A 867 0.42 -0.67 25.02
CA SER A 867 -0.05 -2.00 24.60
C SER A 867 -1.27 -2.50 25.40
N LYS A 868 -1.50 -2.02 26.64
CA LYS A 868 -2.71 -2.33 27.43
C LYS A 868 -3.97 -1.72 26.79
N MET A 869 -3.87 -0.52 26.23
CA MET A 869 -4.97 0.11 25.51
C MET A 869 -5.39 -0.75 24.33
N LEU A 870 -4.43 -1.27 23.56
CA LEU A 870 -4.70 -2.19 22.44
C LEU A 870 -5.35 -3.50 22.90
N GLN A 871 -4.88 -4.07 24.01
CA GLN A 871 -5.48 -5.27 24.59
C GLN A 871 -6.92 -5.04 25.07
N LYS A 872 -7.22 -3.86 25.63
CA LYS A 872 -8.58 -3.48 26.03
C LYS A 872 -9.46 -3.24 24.80
N ALA A 873 -8.97 -2.49 23.81
CA ALA A 873 -9.67 -2.23 22.55
C ALA A 873 -9.97 -3.51 21.75
N LYS A 874 -9.14 -4.55 21.90
CA LYS A 874 -9.41 -5.87 21.33
C LYS A 874 -10.59 -6.59 22.00
N LYS A 875 -10.78 -6.39 23.31
CA LYS A 875 -11.86 -7.02 24.10
C LYS A 875 -13.18 -6.25 23.97
N GLU A 876 -13.11 -4.93 23.87
CA GLU A 876 -14.24 -4.00 23.87
C GLU A 876 -14.18 -3.06 22.64
N PRO A 877 -14.15 -3.59 21.40
CA PRO A 877 -13.92 -2.80 20.19
C PRO A 877 -14.95 -1.69 19.96
N GLU A 878 -16.17 -1.84 20.45
CA GLU A 878 -17.25 -0.85 20.38
C GLU A 878 -16.90 0.49 21.06
N ASN A 879 -16.00 0.48 22.04
CA ASN A 879 -15.57 1.66 22.77
C ASN A 879 -14.40 2.40 22.11
N TYR A 880 -13.86 1.88 21.01
CA TYR A 880 -12.63 2.38 20.36
C TYR A 880 -12.81 2.51 18.84
N ARG A 881 -13.95 3.05 18.40
CA ARG A 881 -14.28 3.21 16.96
C ARG A 881 -13.26 4.07 16.20
N ASP A 882 -12.72 5.08 16.86
CA ASP A 882 -11.78 6.09 16.35
C ASP A 882 -10.31 5.74 16.63
N LEU A 883 -10.02 4.72 17.44
CA LEU A 883 -8.66 4.31 17.76
C LEU A 883 -7.93 3.89 16.47
N MET A 884 -6.90 4.65 16.12
CA MET A 884 -6.03 4.37 14.99
C MET A 884 -4.69 3.83 15.44
N VAL A 885 -4.11 2.93 14.63
CA VAL A 885 -2.76 2.41 14.82
C VAL A 885 -2.01 2.36 13.50
N ARG A 886 -0.68 2.40 13.57
CA ARG A 886 0.20 2.20 12.42
C ARG A 886 0.46 0.72 12.23
N VAL A 887 0.26 0.20 11.02
CA VAL A 887 0.57 -1.21 10.69
C VAL A 887 1.94 -1.29 10.05
N ALA A 888 2.02 -1.13 8.73
CA ALA A 888 3.28 -1.04 8.00
C ALA A 888 3.05 -0.22 6.72
N GLY A 889 3.33 1.07 6.80
CA GLY A 889 3.18 2.01 5.68
C GLY A 889 1.78 2.61 5.56
N PHE A 890 0.87 2.28 6.47
CA PHE A 890 -0.47 2.87 6.56
C PHE A 890 -1.01 2.87 7.98
N THR A 891 -1.91 3.82 8.23
CA THR A 891 -2.72 3.91 9.45
C THR A 891 -4.10 3.33 9.18
N GLN A 892 -4.66 2.60 10.14
CA GLN A 892 -6.03 2.07 10.04
C GLN A 892 -6.73 2.09 11.41
N TYR A 893 -8.07 2.17 11.39
CA TYR A 893 -8.89 2.00 12.58
C TYR A 893 -8.73 0.59 13.14
N TRP A 894 -8.44 0.49 14.43
CA TRP A 894 -8.19 -0.77 15.14
C TRP A 894 -9.28 -1.82 14.90
N VAL A 895 -10.54 -1.38 14.89
CA VAL A 895 -11.73 -2.22 14.68
C VAL A 895 -11.86 -2.78 13.26
N GLU A 896 -11.19 -2.18 12.28
CA GLU A 896 -11.18 -2.64 10.88
C GLU A 896 -9.97 -3.55 10.56
N ILE A 897 -9.05 -3.75 11.51
CA ILE A 897 -7.86 -4.60 11.36
C ILE A 897 -8.17 -6.05 11.73
N SER A 898 -7.57 -7.00 11.03
CA SER A 898 -7.71 -8.43 11.32
C SER A 898 -6.97 -8.85 12.59
N LYS A 899 -7.48 -9.88 13.27
CA LYS A 899 -6.91 -10.38 14.53
C LYS A 899 -5.40 -10.73 14.45
N PRO A 900 -4.87 -11.36 13.37
CA PRO A 900 -3.44 -11.64 13.28
C PRO A 900 -2.58 -10.39 13.35
N ILE A 901 -2.98 -9.33 12.65
CA ILE A 901 -2.26 -8.06 12.65
C ILE A 901 -2.43 -7.32 13.99
N GLN A 902 -3.60 -7.42 14.63
CA GLN A 902 -3.78 -6.89 15.99
C GLN A 902 -2.83 -7.57 16.99
N ASP A 903 -2.71 -8.90 16.95
CA ASP A 903 -1.80 -9.66 17.82
C ASP A 903 -0.34 -9.27 17.59
N GLU A 904 0.04 -9.08 16.32
CA GLU A 904 1.38 -8.65 15.92
C GLU A 904 1.73 -7.25 16.48
N ILE A 905 0.86 -6.24 16.27
CA ILE A 905 1.09 -4.87 16.77
C ILE A 905 1.21 -4.83 18.30
N ILE A 906 0.38 -5.63 19.00
CA ILE A 906 0.49 -5.78 20.45
C ILE A 906 1.84 -6.39 20.84
N ALA A 907 2.35 -7.36 20.07
CA ALA A 907 3.59 -8.05 20.34
C ALA A 907 4.86 -7.23 20.03
N ARG A 908 4.80 -6.21 19.17
CA ARG A 908 5.96 -5.34 18.89
C ARG A 908 6.61 -4.83 20.18
N THR A 909 7.93 -4.73 20.19
CA THR A 909 8.67 -4.22 21.35
C THR A 909 8.27 -2.77 21.64
N GLU A 910 7.87 -2.52 22.88
CA GLU A 910 7.45 -1.23 23.40
C GLU A 910 8.64 -0.51 24.06
N TYR A 911 9.05 0.62 23.46
CA TYR A 911 10.15 1.43 23.96
C TYR A 911 9.65 2.44 25.00
N GLU A 912 10.07 2.27 26.24
CA GLU A 912 9.72 3.10 27.40
C GLU A 912 10.73 4.23 27.65
N GLY A 913 11.90 4.15 27.01
CA GLY A 913 12.90 5.20 26.92
C GLY A 913 13.55 5.18 25.54
N VAL A 914 13.72 6.37 24.94
CA VAL A 914 14.28 6.58 23.59
C VAL A 914 15.36 7.65 23.61
#